data_AF-A0A7E4VRE2-F1
#
_entry.id   AF-A0A7E4VRE2-F1
#
_cell.length_a   1.000
_cell.length_b   1.000
_cell.length_c   1.000
_cell.angle_alpha   90.00
_cell.angle_beta   90.00
_cell.angle_gamma   90.00
#
_symmetry.space_group_name_H-M   'P 1'
#
loop_
_entity.id
_entity.type
_entity.pdbx_description
1 polymer ?
#
loop_
_entity_poly.entity_id
_entity_poly.type
_entity_poly.pdbx_seq_one_letter_code
_entity_poly.pdbx_strand_id
1 'polypeptide(L)'
;MVTNNEMTSESNGSDETSAKVVEDPVNSSTPSSHNSPFARVGETPLGFHYNISAGTREFYNRESIFFLSETPVGRDGVNTLTDILKPKEPLSNIMSKTAEGLSKAYEYKTTSPEDLVFDLFKVQGKQDEASIGKLISVIRSFGLRDDDPRLRQTMDRIREYDQMNEEDNDVRHYRLNRAQFKDCVHPCIALISQALRNQLVVPNWPEFTSNIREIFEACREEKGGNVATYIPQLARQDPNRWGLSLCTIDGQRYSLGDSKIPFCVQSVSKAFNYAIVASDSGADYVHSYVGHEPSGRLFNEICLDGNGKPHNPMINAGAIIVTSLLKKGWPMADRYDFALNEYKKLAGGGYVGFNNATFLSERETADRNYALSYYMKENKCFPSDIQSLREELDFYFQLCSLETTCESAAVMAATLANGGVCPLTNERCIESRPCRDVLSLMYACGMYDYSGQFAFHVGLPAKSGVSGAMILVIPNLMGICLWAPPLDKMGNTTKGVLFCQKLIDTFNFHNYDSLLHADSKKIDPRRKLGNKETDLVVSLLFAAKNADLETIRRLYLQGANLNMADYDGRTALHLAASEGHAVIVKFLISVAKVDCQVKDRWGRTALDDAKTFHHNVCQALIQRVINKNHRQAKRMESINEKAGEHPDNGDTLGVNHSDGESNAESEEDNCGIMMMGTTPQDEQEARKMLSMSSLDRISLCAEHSDDALHLLNGDGDNGSTVHITQTVPTFQ
;
A
#
# COMPACT_ATOMS: atom_id res chain seq x y z
N MET A 1 27.75 36.66 44.38
CA MET A 1 26.44 36.82 45.06
C MET A 1 25.99 35.40 45.39
N VAL A 2 25.79 34.95 46.62
CA VAL A 2 25.18 35.59 47.83
C VAL A 2 23.68 35.79 47.62
N THR A 3 22.75 35.16 48.36
CA THR A 3 22.75 33.98 49.30
C THR A 3 21.29 33.68 49.69
N ASN A 4 21.03 32.57 50.41
CA ASN A 4 19.87 32.32 51.30
C ASN A 4 18.50 32.11 50.63
N ASN A 5 17.45 31.54 51.25
CA ASN A 5 17.21 30.57 52.35
C ASN A 5 15.70 30.16 52.25
N GLU A 6 15.04 29.28 53.03
CA GLU A 6 15.28 28.44 54.23
C GLU A 6 14.45 27.12 54.00
N MET A 7 14.72 25.94 54.59
CA MET A 7 14.33 25.46 55.94
C MET A 7 12.81 25.55 56.23
N THR A 8 12.08 24.58 56.82
CA THR A 8 12.33 23.51 57.83
C THR A 8 11.52 22.21 57.51
N SER A 9 11.89 20.97 57.93
CA SER A 9 11.59 20.23 59.21
C SER A 9 10.07 20.08 59.57
N GLU A 10 9.51 19.03 60.22
CA GLU A 10 9.98 17.81 60.93
C GLU A 10 8.77 16.81 61.10
N SER A 11 8.84 15.49 60.83
CA SER A 11 9.13 14.33 61.74
C SER A 11 7.96 13.62 62.48
N ASN A 12 8.05 12.27 62.57
CA ASN A 12 7.60 11.33 63.64
C ASN A 12 6.13 10.79 63.77
N GLY A 13 6.03 9.54 64.29
CA GLY A 13 4.82 8.79 64.74
C GLY A 13 4.13 7.97 63.65
N SER A 14 4.02 6.62 63.62
CA SER A 14 4.09 5.48 64.57
C SER A 14 2.77 5.05 65.24
N ASP A 15 2.50 3.73 65.18
CA ASP A 15 1.60 2.91 66.04
C ASP A 15 0.06 3.21 65.96
N GLU A 16 -0.90 2.32 66.29
CA GLU A 16 -0.94 0.84 66.37
C GLU A 16 -2.42 0.32 66.27
N THR A 17 -2.59 -0.97 65.93
CA THR A 17 -3.70 -1.89 66.33
C THR A 17 -5.22 -1.55 66.19
N SER A 18 -5.89 -2.44 65.42
CA SER A 18 -7.09 -3.23 65.81
C SER A 18 -8.54 -2.68 65.78
N ALA A 19 -9.33 -3.29 64.87
CA ALA A 19 -10.62 -3.98 65.07
C ALA A 19 -11.78 -3.38 65.90
N LYS A 20 -12.97 -3.28 65.24
CA LYS A 20 -14.25 -4.02 65.48
C LYS A 20 -15.44 -3.25 64.82
N VAL A 21 -16.63 -3.78 64.45
CA VAL A 21 -17.31 -5.09 64.63
C VAL A 21 -18.50 -5.24 63.63
N VAL A 22 -18.83 -6.47 63.17
CA VAL A 22 -20.19 -6.96 62.73
C VAL A 22 -20.82 -6.31 61.46
N GLU A 23 -21.67 -6.98 60.63
CA GLU A 23 -22.41 -8.25 60.74
C GLU A 23 -22.30 -9.15 59.49
N ASP A 24 -22.52 -10.45 59.67
CA ASP A 24 -22.63 -11.56 58.70
C ASP A 24 -23.97 -12.29 59.01
N PRO A 25 -24.50 -13.33 58.28
CA PRO A 25 -23.82 -14.17 57.30
C PRO A 25 -24.59 -14.50 56.00
N VAL A 26 -23.86 -15.13 55.06
CA VAL A 26 -24.39 -15.99 53.98
C VAL A 26 -25.10 -17.23 54.55
N ASN A 27 -26.02 -17.84 53.79
CA ASN A 27 -26.33 -19.27 53.97
C ASN A 27 -26.50 -20.00 52.62
N SER A 28 -26.13 -21.27 52.56
CA SER A 28 -25.94 -22.03 51.32
C SER A 28 -26.25 -23.53 51.49
N SER A 29 -26.91 -24.16 50.51
CA SER A 29 -26.93 -25.62 50.40
C SER A 29 -27.32 -26.14 49.00
N THR A 30 -26.70 -27.26 48.64
CA THR A 30 -26.98 -28.16 47.50
C THR A 30 -27.72 -29.42 48.06
N PRO A 31 -27.93 -30.58 47.36
CA PRO A 31 -27.59 -30.99 45.98
C PRO A 31 -28.66 -31.87 45.23
N SER A 32 -28.24 -32.44 44.08
CA SER A 32 -28.49 -33.83 43.62
C SER A 32 -29.63 -34.21 42.61
N SER A 33 -29.15 -34.68 41.43
CA SER A 33 -29.48 -35.94 40.71
C SER A 33 -30.83 -36.27 40.03
N HIS A 34 -30.71 -36.71 38.76
CA HIS A 34 -31.46 -37.76 38.02
C HIS A 34 -33.00 -37.71 37.91
N ASN A 35 -33.53 -37.45 36.70
CA ASN A 35 -33.89 -38.53 35.74
C ASN A 35 -34.46 -38.03 34.38
N SER A 36 -34.35 -38.88 33.37
CA SER A 36 -35.09 -38.89 32.09
C SER A 36 -36.02 -40.15 32.09
N PRO A 37 -36.76 -40.59 31.03
CA PRO A 37 -36.76 -40.21 29.60
C PRO A 37 -38.17 -40.18 28.92
N PHE A 38 -38.22 -40.52 27.61
CA PHE A 38 -39.34 -40.58 26.64
C PHE A 38 -39.76 -39.22 26.03
N ALA A 39 -39.78 -38.95 24.70
CA ALA A 39 -40.16 -39.69 23.46
C ALA A 39 -41.65 -39.47 23.06
N ARG A 40 -42.10 -39.48 21.79
CA ARG A 40 -41.47 -39.67 20.45
C ARG A 40 -42.50 -39.24 19.37
N VAL A 41 -42.04 -38.75 18.18
CA VAL A 41 -42.76 -38.78 16.87
C VAL A 41 -44.10 -38.01 16.77
N GLY A 42 -44.50 -37.36 15.67
CA GLY A 42 -43.82 -37.07 14.39
C GLY A 42 -44.80 -36.74 13.25
N GLU A 43 -44.25 -36.59 12.04
CA GLU A 43 -44.92 -36.63 10.72
C GLU A 43 -45.83 -35.45 10.25
N THR A 44 -45.80 -35.21 8.94
CA THR A 44 -46.54 -34.20 8.16
C THR A 44 -47.77 -34.83 7.49
N PRO A 45 -48.75 -34.04 6.98
CA PRO A 45 -48.88 -33.96 5.51
C PRO A 45 -49.49 -32.64 4.94
N LEU A 46 -49.75 -32.69 3.62
CA LEU A 46 -50.42 -31.75 2.69
C LEU A 46 -51.79 -31.19 3.19
N GLY A 47 -52.40 -30.13 2.60
CA GLY A 47 -52.05 -29.26 1.45
C GLY A 47 -53.31 -28.74 0.70
N PHE A 48 -53.13 -27.92 -0.36
CA PHE A 48 -54.17 -27.36 -1.28
C PHE A 48 -55.16 -26.34 -0.65
N HIS A 49 -55.67 -25.29 -1.34
CA HIS A 49 -56.40 -25.30 -2.62
C HIS A 49 -56.45 -23.92 -3.35
N TYR A 50 -56.27 -23.93 -4.70
CA TYR A 50 -57.10 -23.28 -5.77
C TYR A 50 -57.25 -21.72 -5.82
N ASN A 51 -57.48 -21.04 -6.97
CA ASN A 51 -57.43 -21.42 -8.40
C ASN A 51 -57.35 -20.18 -9.35
N ILE A 52 -56.91 -20.39 -10.61
CA ILE A 52 -57.53 -20.06 -11.93
C ILE A 52 -58.61 -18.92 -11.96
N SER A 53 -58.68 -17.94 -12.90
CA SER A 53 -58.24 -17.86 -14.32
C SER A 53 -57.94 -16.44 -14.87
N ALA A 54 -57.26 -16.45 -16.03
CA ALA A 54 -57.10 -15.42 -17.07
C ALA A 54 -58.25 -14.43 -17.41
N GLY A 55 -57.87 -13.31 -18.04
CA GLY A 55 -58.72 -12.39 -18.81
C GLY A 55 -57.87 -11.44 -19.67
N THR A 56 -58.19 -11.22 -20.95
CA THR A 56 -57.39 -10.42 -21.92
C THR A 56 -58.16 -9.24 -22.51
N ARG A 57 -57.46 -8.38 -23.28
CA ARG A 57 -57.94 -7.24 -24.12
C ARG A 57 -58.21 -5.92 -23.34
N GLU A 58 -58.18 -4.73 -23.95
CA GLU A 58 -57.97 -4.34 -25.36
C GLU A 58 -57.26 -2.97 -25.51
N PHE A 59 -56.89 -2.57 -26.74
CA PHE A 59 -56.40 -1.21 -27.09
C PHE A 59 -57.60 -0.29 -27.43
N TYR A 60 -57.59 1.00 -27.06
CA TYR A 60 -57.43 2.13 -28.02
C TYR A 60 -57.42 3.56 -27.41
N ASN A 61 -57.01 4.49 -28.27
CA ASN A 61 -56.65 5.92 -28.11
C ASN A 61 -57.79 6.95 -27.93
N ARG A 62 -57.40 8.17 -27.49
CA ARG A 62 -57.84 9.54 -27.90
C ARG A 62 -59.17 10.21 -27.43
N GLU A 63 -59.01 11.52 -27.11
CA GLU A 63 -59.91 12.69 -27.32
C GLU A 63 -61.28 12.71 -26.55
N SER A 64 -62.02 13.81 -26.32
CA SER A 64 -62.04 15.20 -26.87
C SER A 64 -62.49 16.22 -25.77
N ILE A 65 -62.23 17.55 -25.82
CA ILE A 65 -63.05 18.67 -26.39
C ILE A 65 -64.52 18.68 -25.87
N PHE A 66 -65.17 19.76 -25.38
CA PHE A 66 -64.99 21.25 -25.53
C PHE A 66 -65.15 22.00 -24.15
N PHE A 67 -65.61 23.26 -23.91
CA PHE A 67 -66.26 24.35 -24.69
C PHE A 67 -65.80 25.78 -24.25
N LEU A 68 -66.60 26.86 -24.43
CA LEU A 68 -66.11 28.26 -24.58
C LEU A 68 -67.21 29.34 -24.28
N SER A 69 -66.86 30.51 -23.69
CA SER A 69 -67.61 31.80 -23.78
C SER A 69 -66.66 33.01 -24.00
N GLU A 70 -66.54 33.56 -25.21
CA GLU A 70 -67.29 34.70 -25.80
C GLU A 70 -66.83 36.11 -25.31
N THR A 71 -65.92 36.82 -26.00
CA THR A 71 -66.07 37.75 -27.18
C THR A 71 -66.07 39.25 -26.74
N PRO A 72 -65.84 40.28 -27.61
CA PRO A 72 -65.71 40.30 -29.08
C PRO A 72 -64.42 40.97 -29.64
N VAL A 73 -64.47 41.36 -30.93
CA VAL A 73 -63.33 41.66 -31.82
C VAL A 73 -63.12 43.17 -32.10
N GLY A 74 -61.87 43.57 -32.34
CA GLY A 74 -61.49 44.82 -33.01
C GLY A 74 -60.44 44.59 -34.11
N ARG A 75 -60.38 45.46 -35.13
CA ARG A 75 -59.37 45.47 -36.21
C ARG A 75 -58.43 46.68 -36.06
N ASP A 76 -57.52 46.83 -37.03
CA ASP A 76 -56.59 47.95 -37.25
C ASP A 76 -55.36 47.94 -36.30
N GLY A 77 -54.21 48.54 -36.66
CA GLY A 77 -53.91 49.16 -37.97
C GLY A 77 -52.66 50.05 -37.99
N VAL A 78 -51.47 49.51 -37.69
CA VAL A 78 -50.14 50.16 -37.84
C VAL A 78 -49.84 51.31 -36.85
N ASN A 79 -48.54 51.53 -36.60
CA ASN A 79 -47.92 52.51 -35.68
C ASN A 79 -47.95 52.10 -34.19
N THR A 80 -46.95 52.43 -33.34
CA THR A 80 -45.74 53.27 -33.50
C THR A 80 -44.46 52.54 -33.08
N LEU A 81 -43.29 53.15 -33.37
CA LEU A 81 -41.93 52.67 -33.05
C LEU A 81 -41.57 52.59 -31.55
N THR A 82 -42.52 52.84 -30.65
CA THR A 82 -42.28 53.21 -29.24
C THR A 82 -41.98 52.03 -28.32
N ASP A 83 -42.56 50.84 -28.56
CA ASP A 83 -42.33 49.67 -27.70
C ASP A 83 -40.93 49.05 -27.83
N ILE A 84 -40.17 49.41 -28.87
CA ILE A 84 -38.77 48.99 -29.05
C ILE A 84 -37.82 49.78 -28.13
N LEU A 85 -38.26 50.91 -27.57
CA LEU A 85 -37.45 51.84 -26.77
C LEU A 85 -37.79 51.86 -25.27
N LYS A 86 -38.37 50.79 -24.73
CA LYS A 86 -38.34 50.55 -23.28
C LYS A 86 -36.91 50.17 -22.86
N PRO A 87 -36.28 50.86 -21.90
CA PRO A 87 -34.92 50.53 -21.50
C PRO A 87 -34.87 49.13 -20.89
N LYS A 88 -33.95 48.29 -21.40
CA LYS A 88 -33.50 47.09 -20.68
C LYS A 88 -33.02 47.51 -19.28
N GLU A 89 -33.13 46.63 -18.30
CA GLU A 89 -32.70 46.94 -16.92
C GLU A 89 -31.33 47.63 -16.91
N PRO A 90 -31.17 48.76 -16.18
CA PRO A 90 -29.95 49.53 -16.24
C PRO A 90 -28.77 48.64 -15.90
N LEU A 91 -27.65 48.79 -16.63
CA LEU A 91 -26.53 47.84 -16.57
C LEU A 91 -25.99 47.68 -15.13
N SER A 92 -26.10 48.72 -14.30
CA SER A 92 -25.83 48.67 -12.85
C SER A 92 -26.67 47.65 -12.08
N ASN A 93 -27.95 47.48 -12.41
CA ASN A 93 -28.84 46.50 -11.78
C ASN A 93 -28.59 45.08 -12.31
N ILE A 94 -28.24 44.93 -13.59
CA ILE A 94 -27.82 43.62 -14.11
C ILE A 94 -26.49 43.22 -13.46
N MET A 95 -25.51 44.12 -13.45
CA MET A 95 -24.21 43.87 -12.82
C MET A 95 -24.31 43.73 -11.30
N SER A 96 -25.24 44.38 -10.60
CA SER A 96 -25.45 44.13 -9.17
C SER A 96 -26.13 42.78 -8.91
N LYS A 97 -27.15 42.39 -9.69
CA LYS A 97 -27.74 41.03 -9.63
C LYS A 97 -26.72 39.94 -9.99
N THR A 98 -25.83 40.19 -10.96
CA THR A 98 -24.75 39.27 -11.30
C THR A 98 -23.64 39.28 -10.25
N ALA A 99 -23.30 40.41 -9.63
CA ALA A 99 -22.34 40.48 -8.53
C ALA A 99 -22.88 39.80 -7.25
N GLU A 100 -24.15 40.02 -6.90
CA GLU A 100 -24.83 39.26 -5.85
C GLU A 100 -24.94 37.77 -6.21
N GLY A 101 -25.23 37.44 -7.47
CA GLY A 101 -25.25 36.07 -7.96
C GLY A 101 -23.89 35.38 -7.87
N LEU A 102 -22.80 36.12 -8.09
CA LEU A 102 -21.42 35.62 -7.97
C LEU A 102 -20.93 35.58 -6.52
N SER A 103 -21.34 36.52 -5.65
CA SER A 103 -21.07 36.44 -4.22
C SER A 103 -21.84 35.28 -3.58
N LYS A 104 -23.08 35.04 -4.03
CA LYS A 104 -23.94 33.93 -3.59
C LYS A 104 -23.60 32.60 -4.24
N ALA A 105 -22.89 32.58 -5.38
CA ALA A 105 -22.35 31.34 -5.97
C ALA A 105 -21.37 30.62 -5.03
N TYR A 106 -20.74 31.36 -4.11
CA TYR A 106 -19.94 30.82 -3.01
C TYR A 106 -20.53 31.11 -1.62
N GLU A 107 -21.83 31.42 -1.51
CA GLU A 107 -22.59 31.21 -0.26
C GLU A 107 -22.86 29.70 -0.05
N TYR A 108 -21.78 28.92 -0.06
CA TYR A 108 -21.74 27.65 0.61
C TYR A 108 -22.00 27.96 2.09
N LYS A 109 -23.21 27.65 2.58
CA LYS A 109 -23.42 27.54 4.02
C LYS A 109 -22.30 26.67 4.56
N THR A 110 -21.63 27.10 5.62
CA THR A 110 -20.57 26.32 6.25
C THR A 110 -21.18 25.13 7.01
N THR A 111 -21.68 24.16 6.25
CA THR A 111 -22.10 22.85 6.76
C THR A 111 -20.91 22.22 7.45
N SER A 112 -21.11 21.77 8.68
CA SER A 112 -20.04 21.14 9.43
C SER A 112 -19.69 19.79 8.77
N PRO A 113 -18.47 19.24 8.94
CA PRO A 113 -18.11 17.98 8.28
C PRO A 113 -19.07 16.83 8.65
N GLU A 114 -19.66 16.85 9.85
CA GLU A 114 -20.71 15.93 10.28
C GLU A 114 -22.04 16.14 9.53
N ASP A 115 -22.40 17.37 9.14
CA ASP A 115 -23.57 17.65 8.30
C ASP A 115 -23.39 17.03 6.91
N LEU A 116 -22.18 17.17 6.32
CA LEU A 116 -21.86 16.58 5.01
C LEU A 116 -21.89 15.06 5.06
N VAL A 117 -21.41 14.44 6.14
CA VAL A 117 -21.52 12.98 6.34
C VAL A 117 -22.98 12.57 6.56
N PHE A 118 -23.79 13.34 7.30
CA PHE A 118 -25.22 13.07 7.44
C PHE A 118 -25.94 13.07 6.08
N ASP A 119 -25.74 14.09 5.26
CA ASP A 119 -26.40 14.20 3.95
C ASP A 119 -25.96 13.10 2.97
N LEU A 120 -24.72 12.57 3.08
CA LEU A 120 -24.25 11.40 2.31
C LEU A 120 -24.92 10.08 2.70
N PHE A 121 -25.32 9.92 3.97
CA PHE A 121 -25.91 8.69 4.50
C PHE A 121 -27.43 8.77 4.76
N LYS A 122 -28.05 9.87 4.31
CA LYS A 122 -29.48 10.17 4.35
C LYS A 122 -30.34 9.12 3.65
N VAL A 123 -31.50 8.79 4.25
CA VAL A 123 -32.45 7.81 3.73
C VAL A 123 -33.34 8.46 2.65
N GLN A 124 -33.38 7.87 1.46
CA GLN A 124 -34.24 8.36 0.37
C GLN A 124 -35.71 8.37 0.80
N GLY A 125 -36.40 9.49 0.55
CA GLY A 125 -37.80 9.69 0.94
C GLY A 125 -38.03 10.27 2.34
N LYS A 126 -36.99 10.44 3.18
CA LYS A 126 -37.10 11.10 4.49
C LYS A 126 -36.17 12.32 4.62
N GLN A 127 -36.64 13.36 5.31
CA GLN A 127 -35.96 14.66 5.40
C GLN A 127 -34.85 14.70 6.47
N ASP A 128 -34.98 13.95 7.58
CA ASP A 128 -34.09 14.07 8.76
C ASP A 128 -33.54 12.73 9.29
N GLU A 129 -33.61 11.63 8.54
CA GLU A 129 -33.04 10.32 8.94
C GLU A 129 -31.83 9.94 8.09
N ALA A 130 -30.75 9.50 8.74
CA ALA A 130 -29.57 8.92 8.10
C ALA A 130 -29.23 7.54 8.70
N SER A 131 -28.69 6.63 7.87
CA SER A 131 -28.38 5.27 8.29
C SER A 131 -26.94 5.12 8.78
N ILE A 132 -26.77 5.06 10.10
CA ILE A 132 -25.45 4.89 10.73
C ILE A 132 -24.87 3.49 10.46
N GLY A 133 -25.72 2.45 10.35
CA GLY A 133 -25.28 1.11 9.93
C GLY A 133 -24.66 1.08 8.52
N LYS A 134 -25.15 1.92 7.60
CA LYS A 134 -24.55 2.10 6.28
C LYS A 134 -23.19 2.82 6.36
N LEU A 135 -23.03 3.79 7.26
CA LEU A 135 -21.73 4.44 7.51
C LEU A 135 -20.70 3.43 8.04
N ILE A 136 -21.05 2.62 9.05
CA ILE A 136 -20.17 1.58 9.60
C ILE A 136 -19.76 0.58 8.50
N SER A 137 -20.70 0.13 7.67
CA SER A 137 -20.42 -0.77 6.55
C SER A 137 -19.42 -0.18 5.55
N VAL A 138 -19.55 1.12 5.22
CA VAL A 138 -18.60 1.83 4.36
C VAL A 138 -17.23 1.99 5.04
N ILE A 139 -17.16 2.34 6.33
CA ILE A 139 -15.90 2.42 7.10
C ILE A 139 -15.16 1.08 7.11
N ARG A 140 -15.88 -0.03 7.32
CA ARG A 140 -15.34 -1.40 7.23
C ARG A 140 -14.81 -1.72 5.84
N SER A 141 -15.46 -1.25 4.77
CA SER A 141 -15.00 -1.49 3.39
C SER A 141 -13.66 -0.82 3.07
N PHE A 142 -13.33 0.28 3.78
CA PHE A 142 -12.01 0.93 3.73
C PHE A 142 -10.94 0.27 4.64
N GLY A 143 -11.30 -0.79 5.38
CA GLY A 143 -10.37 -1.57 6.21
C GLY A 143 -10.27 -1.13 7.67
N LEU A 144 -11.00 -0.09 8.10
CA LEU A 144 -11.08 0.30 9.50
C LEU A 144 -12.08 -0.62 10.23
N ARG A 145 -11.66 -1.21 11.34
CA ARG A 145 -12.45 -2.19 12.12
C ARG A 145 -13.16 -1.52 13.30
N ASP A 146 -14.25 -2.11 13.76
CA ASP A 146 -15.02 -1.59 14.91
C ASP A 146 -14.23 -1.60 16.22
N ASP A 147 -13.22 -2.48 16.31
CA ASP A 147 -12.28 -2.58 17.44
C ASP A 147 -11.12 -1.55 17.39
N ASP A 148 -11.19 -0.54 16.51
CA ASP A 148 -10.22 0.56 16.48
C ASP A 148 -10.40 1.50 17.70
N PRO A 149 -9.38 1.68 18.56
CA PRO A 149 -9.48 2.53 19.75
C PRO A 149 -9.84 4.00 19.45
N ARG A 150 -9.54 4.48 18.24
CA ARG A 150 -9.88 5.85 17.78
C ARG A 150 -11.35 5.99 17.40
N LEU A 151 -12.04 4.88 17.06
CA LEU A 151 -13.47 4.84 16.76
C LEU A 151 -14.35 4.52 17.98
N ARG A 152 -13.74 4.10 19.10
CA ARG A 152 -14.44 3.67 20.32
C ARG A 152 -15.55 4.62 20.78
N GLN A 153 -15.28 5.93 20.88
CA GLN A 153 -16.28 6.90 21.36
C GLN A 153 -17.52 6.99 20.44
N THR A 154 -17.33 6.89 19.12
CA THR A 154 -18.45 6.78 18.16
C THR A 154 -19.19 5.45 18.34
N MET A 155 -18.48 4.33 18.50
CA MET A 155 -19.11 3.01 18.65
C MET A 155 -19.89 2.87 19.97
N ASP A 156 -19.41 3.48 21.06
CA ASP A 156 -20.08 3.45 22.35
C ASP A 156 -21.37 4.30 22.34
N ARG A 157 -21.36 5.50 21.75
CA ARG A 157 -22.59 6.31 21.55
C ARG A 157 -23.62 5.63 20.64
N ILE A 158 -23.16 4.89 19.63
CA ILE A 158 -24.05 4.10 18.78
C ILE A 158 -24.74 2.98 19.59
N ARG A 159 -24.06 2.37 20.56
CA ARG A 159 -24.65 1.39 21.50
C ARG A 159 -25.60 2.05 22.51
N GLU A 160 -25.27 3.24 22.99
CA GLU A 160 -26.16 4.02 23.88
C GLU A 160 -27.48 4.34 23.18
N TYR A 161 -27.45 4.78 21.92
CA TYR A 161 -28.67 5.01 21.14
C TYR A 161 -29.38 3.72 20.69
N ASP A 162 -28.67 2.61 20.47
CA ASP A 162 -29.26 1.28 20.21
C ASP A 162 -30.14 0.85 21.41
N GLN A 163 -29.58 0.89 22.62
CA GLN A 163 -30.26 0.54 23.88
C GLN A 163 -31.45 1.47 24.24
N MET A 164 -31.57 2.64 23.62
CA MET A 164 -32.71 3.56 23.81
C MET A 164 -33.86 3.30 22.84
N ASN A 165 -33.72 2.42 21.84
CA ASN A 165 -34.69 2.22 20.75
C ASN A 165 -35.31 0.80 20.72
N GLU A 166 -35.52 0.17 21.88
CA GLU A 166 -36.02 -1.23 22.00
C GLU A 166 -37.39 -1.52 21.33
N GLU A 167 -38.12 -0.51 20.84
CA GLU A 167 -39.44 -0.69 20.20
C GLU A 167 -39.37 -1.19 18.73
N ASP A 168 -38.29 -0.94 17.98
CA ASP A 168 -38.25 -1.20 16.53
C ASP A 168 -37.37 -2.42 16.17
N ASN A 169 -38.01 -3.58 15.96
CA ASN A 169 -37.35 -4.89 15.79
C ASN A 169 -36.64 -5.11 14.43
N ASP A 170 -36.47 -4.09 13.56
CA ASP A 170 -35.78 -4.24 12.28
C ASP A 170 -34.24 -4.13 12.39
N VAL A 171 -33.62 -5.26 12.73
CA VAL A 171 -32.18 -5.51 12.94
C VAL A 171 -31.25 -5.08 11.77
N ARG A 172 -31.78 -4.53 10.66
CA ARG A 172 -30.98 -4.14 9.48
C ARG A 172 -30.77 -2.65 9.26
N HIS A 173 -31.52 -1.75 9.88
CA HIS A 173 -31.37 -0.31 9.60
C HIS A 173 -31.50 0.59 10.83
N TYR A 174 -30.41 0.70 11.62
CA TYR A 174 -30.21 1.83 12.51
C TYR A 174 -30.36 3.15 11.74
N ARG A 175 -31.41 3.91 12.04
CA ARG A 175 -31.68 5.26 11.53
C ARG A 175 -31.63 6.22 12.70
N LEU A 176 -30.79 7.23 12.57
CA LEU A 176 -30.65 8.28 13.57
C LEU A 176 -31.17 9.60 12.99
N ASN A 177 -31.78 10.43 13.84
CA ASN A 177 -32.10 11.79 13.48
C ASN A 177 -30.82 12.65 13.34
N ARG A 178 -30.94 13.84 12.77
CA ARG A 178 -29.77 14.69 12.46
C ARG A 178 -28.95 15.11 13.68
N ALA A 179 -29.54 15.19 14.87
CA ALA A 179 -28.80 15.48 16.10
C ALA A 179 -28.04 14.25 16.62
N GLN A 180 -28.74 13.11 16.75
CA GLN A 180 -28.17 11.82 17.19
C GLN A 180 -27.01 11.37 16.29
N PHE A 181 -27.19 11.46 14.97
CA PHE A 181 -26.17 11.07 14.00
C PHE A 181 -24.91 11.95 14.14
N LYS A 182 -25.08 13.27 14.32
CA LYS A 182 -23.95 14.19 14.52
C LYS A 182 -23.20 13.87 15.81
N ASP A 183 -23.89 13.63 16.92
CA ASP A 183 -23.23 13.29 18.19
C ASP A 183 -22.50 11.93 18.13
N CYS A 184 -23.02 10.96 17.37
CA CYS A 184 -22.30 9.72 17.10
C CYS A 184 -20.97 9.97 16.35
N VAL A 185 -20.97 10.74 15.25
CA VAL A 185 -19.78 10.87 14.38
C VAL A 185 -18.78 11.94 14.82
N HIS A 186 -19.22 12.94 15.60
CA HIS A 186 -18.39 14.10 15.97
C HIS A 186 -17.05 13.76 16.64
N PRO A 187 -16.95 12.83 17.62
CA PRO A 187 -15.67 12.49 18.26
C PRO A 187 -14.60 11.97 17.30
N CYS A 188 -15.01 11.30 16.22
CA CYS A 188 -14.14 10.59 15.29
C CYS A 188 -14.15 11.20 13.88
N ILE A 189 -14.75 12.39 13.70
CA ILE A 189 -15.08 12.97 12.39
C ILE A 189 -13.87 13.15 11.48
N ALA A 190 -12.67 13.41 12.03
CA ALA A 190 -11.44 13.53 11.26
C ALA A 190 -11.08 12.23 10.52
N LEU A 191 -11.08 11.09 11.22
CA LEU A 191 -10.78 9.76 10.67
C LEU A 191 -11.89 9.30 9.71
N ILE A 192 -13.16 9.50 10.10
CA ILE A 192 -14.32 9.22 9.25
C ILE A 192 -14.24 10.01 7.94
N SER A 193 -13.90 11.31 8.01
CA SER A 193 -13.75 12.18 6.85
C SER A 193 -12.53 11.81 6.00
N GLN A 194 -11.42 11.36 6.59
CA GLN A 194 -10.25 10.86 5.84
C GLN A 194 -10.61 9.59 5.04
N ALA A 195 -11.30 8.63 5.67
CA ALA A 195 -11.79 7.43 4.99
C ALA A 195 -12.76 7.76 3.86
N LEU A 196 -13.82 8.54 4.12
CA LEU A 196 -14.83 8.90 3.12
C LEU A 196 -14.29 9.74 1.95
N ARG A 197 -13.23 10.54 2.16
CA ARG A 197 -12.55 11.28 1.08
C ARG A 197 -11.51 10.44 0.31
N ASN A 198 -11.38 9.15 0.63
CA ASN A 198 -10.39 8.24 0.08
C ASN A 198 -8.95 8.80 0.22
N GLN A 199 -8.63 9.21 1.45
CA GLN A 199 -7.36 9.82 1.87
C GLN A 199 -6.56 8.91 2.83
N LEU A 200 -6.87 7.61 2.84
CA LEU A 200 -6.07 6.58 3.52
C LEU A 200 -4.91 6.14 2.60
N VAL A 201 -3.82 5.69 3.19
CA VAL A 201 -2.56 5.34 2.51
C VAL A 201 -2.69 4.16 1.53
N VAL A 202 -3.73 3.32 1.69
CA VAL A 202 -4.19 2.37 0.66
C VAL A 202 -5.63 2.71 0.26
N PRO A 203 -5.85 3.46 -0.85
CA PRO A 203 -7.19 3.87 -1.29
C PRO A 203 -8.08 2.71 -1.76
N ASN A 204 -7.57 1.78 -2.59
CA ASN A 204 -8.37 0.64 -3.07
C ASN A 204 -8.20 -0.59 -2.18
N TRP A 205 -8.75 -0.51 -0.96
CA TRP A 205 -8.62 -1.57 0.04
C TRP A 205 -9.15 -2.96 -0.41
N PRO A 206 -10.30 -3.09 -1.10
CA PRO A 206 -10.80 -4.38 -1.57
C PRO A 206 -9.88 -5.05 -2.61
N GLU A 207 -9.35 -4.30 -3.57
CA GLU A 207 -8.41 -4.82 -4.57
C GLU A 207 -7.09 -5.26 -3.92
N PHE A 208 -6.51 -4.41 -3.05
CA PHE A 208 -5.29 -4.74 -2.33
C PHE A 208 -5.45 -6.01 -1.48
N THR A 209 -6.57 -6.16 -0.78
CA THR A 209 -6.84 -7.33 0.08
C THR A 209 -7.21 -8.61 -0.70
N SER A 210 -7.62 -8.51 -1.98
CA SER A 210 -7.70 -9.67 -2.89
C SER A 210 -6.31 -10.16 -3.27
N ASN A 211 -5.46 -9.28 -3.79
CA ASN A 211 -4.07 -9.61 -4.17
C ASN A 211 -3.30 -10.25 -3.00
N ILE A 212 -3.43 -9.70 -1.78
CA ILE A 212 -2.82 -10.29 -0.56
C ILE A 212 -3.37 -11.69 -0.23
N ARG A 213 -4.66 -11.96 -0.49
CA ARG A 213 -5.27 -13.29 -0.31
C ARG A 213 -4.74 -14.30 -1.33
N GLU A 214 -4.62 -13.88 -2.58
CA GLU A 214 -4.10 -14.72 -3.66
C GLU A 214 -2.65 -15.13 -3.38
N ILE A 215 -1.80 -14.19 -2.94
CA ILE A 215 -0.44 -14.49 -2.47
C ILE A 215 -0.45 -15.41 -1.24
N PHE A 216 -1.33 -15.16 -0.26
CA PHE A 216 -1.40 -15.95 0.98
C PHE A 216 -1.77 -17.42 0.74
N GLU A 217 -2.76 -17.69 -0.11
CA GLU A 217 -3.16 -19.07 -0.47
C GLU A 217 -2.09 -19.72 -1.37
N ALA A 218 -1.46 -18.99 -2.29
CA ALA A 218 -0.33 -19.51 -3.07
C ALA A 218 0.90 -19.88 -2.21
N CYS A 219 1.05 -19.29 -1.02
CA CYS A 219 2.09 -19.69 -0.04
C CYS A 219 1.65 -20.85 0.87
N ARG A 220 0.38 -21.26 0.84
CA ARG A 220 -0.17 -22.31 1.70
C ARG A 220 0.25 -23.71 1.28
N GLU A 221 0.53 -23.89 -0.01
CA GLU A 221 0.95 -25.17 -0.60
C GLU A 221 2.40 -25.55 -0.24
N GLU A 222 3.21 -24.56 0.15
CA GLU A 222 4.59 -24.76 0.61
C GLU A 222 4.63 -25.61 1.90
N LYS A 223 5.45 -26.67 1.88
CA LYS A 223 5.54 -27.71 2.93
C LYS A 223 6.97 -27.98 3.38
N GLY A 224 7.95 -27.29 2.82
CA GLY A 224 9.33 -27.35 3.22
C GLY A 224 9.60 -26.68 4.57
N GLY A 225 10.73 -27.08 5.16
CA GLY A 225 11.15 -26.64 6.49
C GLY A 225 10.78 -27.64 7.60
N ASN A 226 11.26 -27.38 8.81
CA ASN A 226 11.00 -28.20 10.00
C ASN A 226 10.63 -27.30 11.18
N VAL A 227 9.70 -27.75 12.03
CA VAL A 227 9.38 -27.05 13.29
C VAL A 227 10.60 -27.08 14.22
N ALA A 228 10.85 -26.00 14.95
CA ALA A 228 11.94 -25.95 15.93
C ALA A 228 11.69 -26.94 17.08
N THR A 229 12.58 -27.91 17.26
CA THR A 229 12.42 -29.02 18.24
C THR A 229 13.29 -28.94 19.49
N TYR A 230 14.14 -27.91 19.62
CA TYR A 230 15.12 -27.83 20.74
C TYR A 230 14.47 -27.61 22.12
N ILE A 231 13.24 -27.07 22.16
CA ILE A 231 12.39 -27.06 23.37
C ILE A 231 10.99 -27.65 23.10
N PRO A 232 10.36 -28.33 24.08
CA PRO A 232 9.06 -28.99 23.89
C PRO A 232 7.91 -28.07 23.45
N GLN A 233 7.94 -26.79 23.81
CA GLN A 233 6.89 -25.81 23.56
C GLN A 233 6.82 -25.41 22.08
N LEU A 234 7.98 -25.40 21.40
CA LEU A 234 8.06 -25.22 19.95
C LEU A 234 7.83 -26.54 19.22
N ALA A 235 8.39 -27.65 19.72
CA ALA A 235 8.21 -28.99 19.14
C ALA A 235 6.74 -29.46 19.05
N ARG A 236 5.85 -28.89 19.88
CA ARG A 236 4.40 -29.18 19.91
C ARG A 236 3.57 -28.31 18.96
N GLN A 237 4.16 -27.38 18.21
CA GLN A 237 3.42 -26.58 17.24
C GLN A 237 3.06 -27.40 16.01
N ASP A 238 1.82 -27.25 15.55
CA ASP A 238 1.33 -27.90 14.32
C ASP A 238 1.99 -27.26 13.09
N PRO A 239 2.74 -28.02 12.26
CA PRO A 239 3.43 -27.50 11.08
C PRO A 239 2.48 -26.96 9.99
N ASN A 240 1.20 -27.32 10.02
CA ASN A 240 0.23 -26.87 9.03
C ASN A 240 -0.20 -25.41 9.24
N ARG A 241 0.00 -24.86 10.44
CA ARG A 241 -0.43 -23.50 10.82
C ARG A 241 0.14 -22.44 9.89
N TRP A 242 -0.71 -21.51 9.49
CA TRP A 242 -0.36 -20.39 8.62
C TRP A 242 -1.25 -19.18 8.95
N GLY A 243 -0.68 -18.19 9.61
CA GLY A 243 -1.32 -16.93 9.97
C GLY A 243 -0.67 -15.74 9.27
N LEU A 244 -1.50 -14.78 8.85
CA LEU A 244 -1.08 -13.48 8.34
C LEU A 244 -1.93 -12.38 8.98
N SER A 245 -1.33 -11.25 9.31
CA SER A 245 -2.06 -9.99 9.51
C SER A 245 -1.25 -8.81 9.02
N LEU A 246 -1.93 -7.77 8.54
CA LEU A 246 -1.33 -6.49 8.19
C LEU A 246 -2.10 -5.32 8.81
N CYS A 247 -1.40 -4.22 9.03
CA CYS A 247 -1.93 -2.96 9.56
C CYS A 247 -1.25 -1.78 8.84
N THR A 248 -2.02 -0.88 8.22
CA THR A 248 -1.44 0.33 7.58
C THR A 248 -1.15 1.42 8.62
N ILE A 249 -0.37 2.43 8.23
CA ILE A 249 -0.09 3.60 9.09
C ILE A 249 -1.36 4.41 9.45
N ASP A 250 -2.44 4.28 8.68
CA ASP A 250 -3.76 4.84 9.01
C ASP A 250 -4.65 3.90 9.87
N GLY A 251 -4.18 2.69 10.16
CA GLY A 251 -4.92 1.69 10.96
C GLY A 251 -5.86 0.77 10.18
N GLN A 252 -5.78 0.74 8.84
CA GLN A 252 -6.51 -0.23 8.02
C GLN A 252 -5.95 -1.64 8.28
N ARG A 253 -6.79 -2.63 8.59
CA ARG A 253 -6.36 -3.94 9.10
C ARG A 253 -7.01 -5.12 8.37
N TYR A 254 -6.20 -6.11 8.01
CA TYR A 254 -6.64 -7.34 7.32
C TYR A 254 -5.86 -8.55 7.83
N SER A 255 -6.53 -9.69 7.96
CA SER A 255 -6.01 -10.87 8.65
C SER A 255 -6.50 -12.15 7.98
N LEU A 256 -5.63 -13.15 7.84
CA LEU A 256 -5.90 -14.43 7.18
C LEU A 256 -5.35 -15.62 7.99
N GLY A 257 -6.00 -16.77 7.86
CA GLY A 257 -5.62 -18.01 8.54
C GLY A 257 -5.52 -17.88 10.06
N ASP A 258 -4.52 -18.53 10.65
CA ASP A 258 -4.28 -18.69 12.10
C ASP A 258 -3.84 -17.39 12.83
N SER A 259 -4.11 -16.23 12.22
CA SER A 259 -3.75 -14.88 12.66
C SER A 259 -4.02 -14.53 14.13
N LYS A 260 -4.98 -15.20 14.78
CA LYS A 260 -5.40 -14.97 16.17
C LYS A 260 -4.81 -15.94 17.20
N ILE A 261 -4.04 -16.94 16.78
CA ILE A 261 -3.38 -17.87 17.70
C ILE A 261 -2.18 -17.16 18.36
N PRO A 262 -2.03 -17.20 19.71
CA PRO A 262 -0.84 -16.71 20.38
C PRO A 262 0.40 -17.56 20.09
N PHE A 263 1.54 -16.89 19.91
CA PHE A 263 2.86 -17.50 19.81
C PHE A 263 3.91 -16.66 20.55
N CYS A 264 5.00 -17.28 20.99
CA CYS A 264 6.11 -16.56 21.62
C CYS A 264 6.86 -15.71 20.58
N VAL A 265 7.16 -14.45 20.92
CA VAL A 265 7.79 -13.47 20.04
C VAL A 265 9.21 -13.90 19.63
N GLN A 266 9.95 -14.57 20.53
CA GLN A 266 11.29 -15.10 20.27
C GLN A 266 12.25 -14.01 19.71
N SER A 267 13.16 -14.32 18.79
CA SER A 267 14.10 -13.35 18.20
C SER A 267 13.46 -12.11 17.53
N VAL A 268 12.14 -12.06 17.34
CA VAL A 268 11.45 -10.83 16.91
C VAL A 268 11.56 -9.74 17.97
N SER A 269 11.64 -10.11 19.26
CA SER A 269 11.71 -9.19 20.40
C SER A 269 12.92 -8.27 20.34
N LYS A 270 14.01 -8.72 19.72
CA LYS A 270 15.30 -8.01 19.62
C LYS A 270 15.17 -6.65 18.95
N ALA A 271 14.32 -6.55 17.92
CA ALA A 271 14.04 -5.28 17.24
C ALA A 271 13.31 -4.31 18.16
N PHE A 272 12.21 -4.75 18.79
CA PHE A 272 11.42 -3.91 19.69
C PHE A 272 12.21 -3.53 20.96
N ASN A 273 12.96 -4.46 21.56
CA ASN A 273 13.82 -4.20 22.72
C ASN A 273 14.87 -3.14 22.40
N TYR A 274 15.55 -3.23 21.25
CA TYR A 274 16.48 -2.19 20.81
C TYR A 274 15.78 -0.84 20.62
N ALA A 275 14.63 -0.82 19.93
CA ALA A 275 13.88 0.41 19.68
C ALA A 275 13.46 1.10 20.99
N ILE A 276 12.95 0.34 21.98
CA ILE A 276 12.56 0.84 23.30
C ILE A 276 13.78 1.38 24.06
N VAL A 277 14.88 0.60 24.16
CA VAL A 277 16.08 1.01 24.90
C VAL A 277 16.75 2.24 24.26
N ALA A 278 16.86 2.28 22.93
CA ALA A 278 17.41 3.43 22.22
C ALA A 278 16.49 4.66 22.28
N SER A 279 15.19 4.48 22.49
CA SER A 279 14.24 5.57 22.75
C SER A 279 14.31 6.09 24.20
N ASP A 280 14.58 5.23 25.17
CA ASP A 280 14.63 5.58 26.60
C ASP A 280 15.99 6.14 27.04
N SER A 281 17.09 5.57 26.53
CA SER A 281 18.47 5.91 26.92
C SER A 281 19.28 6.62 25.82
N GLY A 282 18.72 6.76 24.61
CA GLY A 282 19.39 7.35 23.44
C GLY A 282 20.25 6.35 22.66
N ALA A 283 20.12 6.38 21.32
CA ALA A 283 20.82 5.46 20.43
C ALA A 283 22.36 5.50 20.57
N ASP A 284 22.95 6.68 20.77
CA ASP A 284 24.41 6.83 20.91
C ASP A 284 24.95 6.15 22.18
N TYR A 285 24.19 6.17 23.28
CA TYR A 285 24.54 5.45 24.51
C TYR A 285 24.42 3.93 24.30
N VAL A 286 23.37 3.45 23.62
CA VAL A 286 23.24 2.02 23.27
C VAL A 286 24.43 1.55 22.42
N HIS A 287 24.79 2.31 21.39
CA HIS A 287 25.91 1.96 20.52
C HIS A 287 27.31 2.18 21.12
N SER A 288 27.39 2.77 22.33
CA SER A 288 28.60 2.66 23.15
C SER A 288 28.89 1.22 23.58
N TYR A 289 27.89 0.33 23.63
CA TYR A 289 28.04 -1.10 23.98
C TYR A 289 27.86 -2.10 22.82
N VAL A 290 27.08 -1.77 21.78
CA VAL A 290 26.78 -2.66 20.64
C VAL A 290 27.05 -2.00 19.29
N GLY A 291 27.56 -2.74 18.31
CA GLY A 291 27.80 -2.23 16.95
C GLY A 291 26.52 -2.02 16.12
N HIS A 292 26.71 -1.74 14.83
CA HIS A 292 25.63 -1.50 13.86
C HIS A 292 25.61 -2.49 12.68
N GLU A 293 26.65 -3.33 12.54
CA GLU A 293 27.00 -3.98 11.28
C GLU A 293 26.59 -5.46 11.24
N PRO A 294 26.30 -6.03 10.05
CA PRO A 294 26.19 -7.48 9.90
C PRO A 294 27.54 -8.13 10.22
N SER A 295 27.53 -9.28 10.88
CA SER A 295 28.75 -9.95 11.35
C SER A 295 29.63 -10.51 10.22
N GLY A 296 29.05 -10.79 9.03
CA GLY A 296 29.71 -11.60 7.99
C GLY A 296 30.01 -13.04 8.44
N ARG A 297 29.38 -13.48 9.52
CA ARG A 297 29.58 -14.75 10.24
C ARG A 297 28.23 -15.43 10.44
N LEU A 298 28.25 -16.73 10.71
CA LEU A 298 27.03 -17.44 11.10
C LEU A 298 26.42 -16.77 12.33
N PHE A 299 25.10 -16.63 12.40
CA PHE A 299 24.41 -16.14 13.61
C PHE A 299 24.65 -17.05 14.84
N ASN A 300 25.11 -18.28 14.57
CA ASN A 300 25.54 -19.25 15.58
C ASN A 300 27.03 -19.16 15.99
N GLU A 301 27.80 -18.25 15.37
CA GLU A 301 29.11 -17.75 15.83
C GLU A 301 29.09 -17.37 17.34
N ILE A 302 30.20 -17.54 18.07
CA ILE A 302 30.49 -16.80 19.31
C ILE A 302 31.60 -15.83 18.94
N CYS A 303 31.22 -14.60 18.58
CA CYS A 303 32.11 -13.58 18.04
C CYS A 303 31.73 -12.18 18.53
N LEU A 304 32.72 -11.29 18.49
CA LEU A 304 32.62 -9.86 18.75
C LEU A 304 33.31 -9.13 17.59
N ASP A 305 33.01 -7.85 17.42
CA ASP A 305 33.67 -6.98 16.45
C ASP A 305 35.13 -6.67 16.83
N GLY A 306 35.84 -5.94 15.96
CA GLY A 306 37.22 -5.51 16.21
C GLY A 306 37.40 -4.54 17.39
N ASN A 307 36.30 -4.08 18.01
CA ASN A 307 36.28 -3.20 19.18
C ASN A 307 35.93 -3.96 20.48
N GLY A 308 35.70 -5.28 20.41
CA GLY A 308 35.25 -6.09 21.55
C GLY A 308 33.76 -5.94 21.89
N LYS A 309 32.93 -5.51 20.94
CA LYS A 309 31.47 -5.35 21.09
C LYS A 309 30.70 -6.41 20.29
N PRO A 310 29.45 -6.74 20.65
CA PRO A 310 28.58 -7.50 19.74
C PRO A 310 28.32 -6.71 18.45
N HIS A 311 28.36 -7.39 17.30
CA HIS A 311 28.27 -6.74 15.97
C HIS A 311 27.03 -5.86 15.78
N ASN A 312 25.85 -6.32 16.24
CA ASN A 312 24.57 -5.59 16.12
C ASN A 312 23.52 -6.12 17.13
N PRO A 313 22.41 -5.39 17.37
CA PRO A 313 21.33 -5.82 18.27
C PRO A 313 20.51 -7.05 17.83
N MET A 314 20.57 -7.48 16.57
CA MET A 314 19.70 -8.52 16.02
C MET A 314 20.20 -9.96 16.28
N ILE A 315 21.50 -10.10 16.59
CA ILE A 315 22.11 -11.34 17.09
C ILE A 315 21.96 -11.47 18.63
N ASN A 316 22.06 -12.70 19.17
CA ASN A 316 21.87 -12.95 20.61
C ASN A 316 22.80 -12.10 21.49
N ALA A 317 24.06 -11.94 21.09
CA ALA A 317 25.07 -11.18 21.82
C ALA A 317 24.62 -9.72 22.06
N GLY A 318 24.27 -9.01 20.98
CA GLY A 318 23.80 -7.62 21.07
C GLY A 318 22.46 -7.49 21.77
N ALA A 319 21.55 -8.45 21.59
CA ALA A 319 20.25 -8.45 22.25
C ALA A 319 20.34 -8.64 23.78
N ILE A 320 21.27 -9.46 24.28
CA ILE A 320 21.55 -9.61 25.71
C ILE A 320 22.10 -8.29 26.28
N ILE A 321 23.07 -7.67 25.60
CA ILE A 321 23.62 -6.37 26.00
C ILE A 321 22.53 -5.28 26.01
N VAL A 322 21.73 -5.16 24.95
CA VAL A 322 20.59 -4.22 24.88
C VAL A 322 19.61 -4.44 26.01
N THR A 323 19.26 -5.69 26.33
CA THR A 323 18.36 -6.03 27.44
C THR A 323 18.95 -5.57 28.80
N SER A 324 20.27 -5.67 28.98
CA SER A 324 20.96 -5.18 30.19
C SER A 324 21.00 -3.66 30.36
N LEU A 325 20.69 -2.90 29.31
CA LEU A 325 20.56 -1.43 29.36
C LEU A 325 19.14 -0.98 29.74
N LEU A 326 18.11 -1.78 29.46
CA LEU A 326 16.71 -1.42 29.72
C LEU A 326 16.45 -1.20 31.21
N LYS A 327 16.15 0.05 31.60
CA LYS A 327 15.88 0.47 32.99
C LYS A 327 16.92 -0.07 33.99
N LYS A 328 18.20 -0.03 33.59
CA LYS A 328 19.33 -0.49 34.39
C LYS A 328 19.30 0.16 35.79
N GLY A 329 19.43 -0.66 36.83
CA GLY A 329 19.37 -0.24 38.23
C GLY A 329 17.97 -0.32 38.87
N TRP A 330 16.91 -0.58 38.10
CA TRP A 330 15.60 -0.92 38.65
C TRP A 330 15.52 -2.41 39.02
N PRO A 331 14.67 -2.81 39.98
CA PRO A 331 14.34 -4.21 40.24
C PRO A 331 13.82 -4.94 39.01
N MET A 332 14.06 -6.25 38.92
CA MET A 332 13.77 -7.03 37.72
C MET A 332 12.28 -7.05 37.33
N ALA A 333 11.38 -7.07 38.32
CA ALA A 333 9.95 -6.99 38.09
C ALA A 333 9.55 -5.67 37.42
N ASP A 334 10.08 -4.54 37.90
CA ASP A 334 9.78 -3.21 37.36
C ASP A 334 10.35 -3.02 35.94
N ARG A 335 11.53 -3.61 35.66
CA ARG A 335 12.11 -3.67 34.31
C ARG A 335 11.23 -4.47 33.35
N TYR A 336 10.68 -5.59 33.81
CA TYR A 336 9.77 -6.44 33.04
C TYR A 336 8.40 -5.78 32.81
N ASP A 337 7.78 -5.19 33.83
CA ASP A 337 6.50 -4.50 33.69
C ASP A 337 6.62 -3.24 32.80
N PHE A 338 7.75 -2.52 32.86
CA PHE A 338 8.06 -1.47 31.89
C PHE A 338 8.08 -2.02 30.46
N ALA A 339 8.87 -3.07 30.19
CA ALA A 339 8.95 -3.69 28.86
C ALA A 339 7.58 -4.16 28.36
N LEU A 340 6.82 -4.87 29.19
CA LEU A 340 5.51 -5.40 28.86
C LEU A 340 4.51 -4.28 28.54
N ASN A 341 4.60 -3.13 29.20
CA ASN A 341 3.74 -1.98 28.92
C ASN A 341 4.12 -1.25 27.63
N GLU A 342 5.41 -1.10 27.31
CA GLU A 342 5.84 -0.57 26.01
C GLU A 342 5.41 -1.49 24.84
N TYR A 343 5.45 -2.82 25.02
CA TYR A 343 4.89 -3.76 24.04
C TYR A 343 3.37 -3.59 23.84
N LYS A 344 2.59 -3.36 24.92
CA LYS A 344 1.14 -3.09 24.82
C LYS A 344 0.82 -1.80 24.07
N LYS A 345 1.62 -0.74 24.27
CA LYS A 345 1.52 0.51 23.49
C LYS A 345 1.82 0.28 22.02
N LEU A 346 2.94 -0.39 21.70
CA LEU A 346 3.32 -0.76 20.34
C LEU A 346 2.20 -1.55 19.63
N ALA A 347 1.51 -2.44 20.35
CA ALA A 347 0.41 -3.26 19.86
C ALA A 347 -0.96 -2.53 19.82
N GLY A 348 -1.05 -1.27 20.24
CA GLY A 348 -2.28 -0.47 20.17
C GLY A 348 -3.46 -1.01 20.96
N GLY A 349 -3.21 -1.73 22.07
CA GLY A 349 -4.23 -2.45 22.84
C GLY A 349 -4.50 -3.89 22.36
N GLY A 350 -3.71 -4.39 21.39
CA GLY A 350 -3.69 -5.81 21.01
C GLY A 350 -3.19 -6.73 22.13
N TYR A 351 -3.30 -8.05 21.89
CA TYR A 351 -2.86 -9.07 22.84
C TYR A 351 -1.33 -9.11 22.96
N VAL A 352 -0.84 -8.87 24.18
CA VAL A 352 0.54 -9.14 24.60
C VAL A 352 0.48 -9.97 25.89
N GLY A 353 0.99 -11.20 25.82
CA GLY A 353 1.01 -12.18 26.91
C GLY A 353 2.42 -12.61 27.29
N PHE A 354 2.54 -13.71 28.05
CA PHE A 354 3.81 -14.27 28.51
C PHE A 354 3.74 -15.78 28.73
N ASN A 355 4.65 -16.52 28.11
CA ASN A 355 4.72 -17.97 28.23
C ASN A 355 5.78 -18.40 29.24
N ASN A 356 5.37 -18.57 30.50
CA ASN A 356 6.26 -19.07 31.54
C ASN A 356 6.84 -20.47 31.23
N ALA A 357 6.12 -21.33 30.49
CA ALA A 357 6.63 -22.65 30.13
C ALA A 357 7.77 -22.54 29.10
N THR A 358 7.64 -21.68 28.08
CA THR A 358 8.72 -21.38 27.13
C THR A 358 9.91 -20.76 27.86
N PHE A 359 9.70 -19.78 28.74
CA PHE A 359 10.76 -19.14 29.53
C PHE A 359 11.60 -20.16 30.32
N LEU A 360 10.96 -21.07 31.04
CA LEU A 360 11.66 -22.10 31.81
C LEU A 360 12.51 -23.02 30.91
N SER A 361 11.95 -23.51 29.80
CA SER A 361 12.67 -24.44 28.92
C SER A 361 13.73 -23.75 28.04
N GLU A 362 13.56 -22.49 27.65
CA GLU A 362 14.64 -21.68 27.06
C GLU A 362 15.79 -21.57 28.07
N ARG A 363 15.52 -21.12 29.30
CA ARG A 363 16.54 -20.96 30.34
C ARG A 363 17.27 -22.26 30.67
N GLU A 364 16.56 -23.39 30.70
CA GLU A 364 17.14 -24.73 30.94
C GLU A 364 18.00 -25.26 29.79
N THR A 365 17.82 -24.78 28.56
CA THR A 365 18.56 -25.24 27.36
C THR A 365 19.56 -24.21 26.81
N ALA A 366 19.67 -23.04 27.43
CA ALA A 366 20.41 -21.89 26.93
C ALA A 366 21.94 -21.90 27.18
N ASP A 367 22.59 -23.08 27.22
CA ASP A 367 24.04 -23.24 27.48
C ASP A 367 24.91 -22.28 26.65
N ARG A 368 24.61 -22.13 25.36
CA ARG A 368 25.35 -21.21 24.46
C ARG A 368 25.16 -19.74 24.83
N ASN A 369 23.98 -19.33 25.33
CA ASN A 369 23.76 -17.95 25.79
C ASN A 369 24.48 -17.71 27.13
N TYR A 370 24.57 -18.70 28.02
CA TYR A 370 25.43 -18.63 29.21
C TYR A 370 26.90 -18.48 28.81
N ALA A 371 27.44 -19.35 27.95
CA ALA A 371 28.83 -19.27 27.47
C ALA A 371 29.15 -17.91 26.82
N LEU A 372 28.25 -17.42 25.95
CA LEU A 372 28.35 -16.12 25.30
C LEU A 372 28.31 -14.95 26.30
N SER A 373 27.50 -15.03 27.35
CA SER A 373 27.43 -13.99 28.40
C SER A 373 28.71 -13.93 29.24
N TYR A 374 29.33 -15.07 29.57
CA TYR A 374 30.62 -15.09 30.27
C TYR A 374 31.74 -14.54 29.39
N TYR A 375 31.74 -14.88 28.09
CA TYR A 375 32.67 -14.32 27.12
C TYR A 375 32.52 -12.80 26.97
N MET A 376 31.29 -12.29 26.90
CA MET A 376 31.01 -10.84 26.90
C MET A 376 31.37 -10.15 28.22
N LYS A 377 31.26 -10.85 29.36
CA LYS A 377 31.67 -10.31 30.67
C LYS A 377 33.20 -10.17 30.76
N GLU A 378 33.96 -11.15 30.28
CA GLU A 378 35.43 -11.08 30.23
C GLU A 378 35.91 -9.93 29.33
N ASN A 379 35.28 -9.76 28.17
CA ASN A 379 35.54 -8.66 27.23
C ASN A 379 34.93 -7.30 27.67
N LYS A 380 34.31 -7.23 28.86
CA LYS A 380 33.71 -6.00 29.44
C LYS A 380 32.63 -5.35 28.57
N CYS A 381 31.89 -6.13 27.78
CA CYS A 381 30.80 -5.63 26.93
C CYS A 381 29.57 -5.16 27.73
N PHE A 382 29.44 -5.58 29.00
CA PHE A 382 28.34 -5.17 29.89
C PHE A 382 28.65 -3.85 30.62
N PRO A 383 27.63 -3.10 31.06
CA PRO A 383 27.79 -1.99 32.00
C PRO A 383 28.55 -2.42 33.26
N SER A 384 29.42 -1.55 33.79
CA SER A 384 30.31 -1.85 34.91
C SER A 384 29.60 -2.10 36.26
N ASP A 385 28.31 -1.81 36.32
CA ASP A 385 27.42 -1.85 37.48
C ASP A 385 26.38 -2.98 37.42
N ILE A 386 26.49 -3.94 36.49
CA ILE A 386 25.63 -5.14 36.51
C ILE A 386 25.88 -5.98 37.78
N GLN A 387 24.82 -6.26 38.54
CA GLN A 387 24.92 -7.02 39.79
C GLN A 387 25.08 -8.53 39.52
N SER A 388 24.30 -9.07 38.57
CA SER A 388 24.17 -10.51 38.36
C SER A 388 23.99 -10.84 36.88
N LEU A 389 24.98 -11.55 36.31
CA LEU A 389 24.94 -12.00 34.90
C LEU A 389 23.79 -12.99 34.63
N ARG A 390 23.36 -13.74 35.66
CA ARG A 390 22.20 -14.64 35.57
C ARG A 390 20.90 -13.84 35.44
N GLU A 391 20.74 -12.76 36.19
CA GLU A 391 19.53 -11.94 36.13
C GLU A 391 19.35 -11.28 34.76
N GLU A 392 20.41 -10.73 34.17
CA GLU A 392 20.34 -10.17 32.80
C GLU A 392 20.02 -11.22 31.72
N LEU A 393 20.44 -12.48 31.92
CA LEU A 393 20.07 -13.58 31.04
C LEU A 393 18.64 -14.07 31.25
N ASP A 394 18.21 -14.26 32.49
CA ASP A 394 16.82 -14.62 32.82
C ASP A 394 15.86 -13.54 32.27
N PHE A 395 16.23 -12.26 32.32
CA PHE A 395 15.44 -11.19 31.71
C PHE A 395 15.39 -11.27 30.18
N TYR A 396 16.53 -11.55 29.53
CA TYR A 396 16.56 -11.80 28.08
C TYR A 396 15.64 -12.97 27.68
N PHE A 397 15.64 -14.08 28.44
CA PHE A 397 14.73 -15.20 28.20
C PHE A 397 13.26 -14.84 28.46
N GLN A 398 12.96 -14.00 29.47
CA GLN A 398 11.61 -13.49 29.71
C GLN A 398 11.11 -12.68 28.50
N LEU A 399 11.90 -11.75 27.97
CA LEU A 399 11.51 -10.92 26.83
C LEU A 399 11.40 -11.71 25.50
N CYS A 400 12.15 -12.79 25.32
CA CYS A 400 11.93 -13.73 24.22
C CYS A 400 10.67 -14.58 24.38
N SER A 401 10.17 -14.74 25.62
CA SER A 401 9.00 -15.56 25.96
C SER A 401 7.69 -14.77 26.10
N LEU A 402 7.71 -13.46 25.84
CA LEU A 402 6.50 -12.67 25.58
C LEU A 402 5.69 -13.31 24.45
N GLU A 403 4.36 -13.20 24.49
CA GLU A 403 3.45 -13.76 23.48
C GLU A 403 2.69 -12.68 22.73
N THR A 404 2.48 -12.88 21.43
CA THR A 404 1.63 -12.03 20.58
C THR A 404 0.78 -12.88 19.64
N THR A 405 -0.25 -12.26 19.05
CA THR A 405 -0.93 -12.79 17.86
C THR A 405 -0.40 -12.10 16.60
N CYS A 406 -0.69 -12.62 15.40
CA CYS A 406 -0.35 -11.90 14.16
C CYS A 406 -1.02 -10.53 14.11
N GLU A 407 -2.29 -10.44 14.54
CA GLU A 407 -3.02 -9.16 14.58
C GLU A 407 -2.28 -8.12 15.43
N SER A 408 -1.74 -8.51 16.59
CA SER A 408 -1.04 -7.61 17.51
C SER A 408 0.35 -7.24 16.99
N ALA A 409 1.13 -8.23 16.52
CA ALA A 409 2.47 -8.02 15.99
C ALA A 409 2.48 -7.21 14.67
N ALA A 410 1.42 -7.29 13.86
CA ALA A 410 1.25 -6.44 12.68
C ALA A 410 1.05 -4.96 13.07
N VAL A 411 0.33 -4.67 14.16
CA VAL A 411 0.22 -3.30 14.69
C VAL A 411 1.57 -2.81 15.23
N MET A 412 2.32 -3.66 15.95
CA MET A 412 3.67 -3.32 16.42
C MET A 412 4.63 -3.00 15.25
N ALA A 413 4.59 -3.78 14.17
CA ALA A 413 5.33 -3.51 12.94
C ALA A 413 4.85 -2.22 12.25
N ALA A 414 3.55 -1.92 12.29
CA ALA A 414 2.99 -0.70 11.70
C ALA A 414 3.34 0.56 12.52
N THR A 415 3.50 0.45 13.84
CA THR A 415 4.06 1.50 14.69
C THR A 415 5.49 1.87 14.26
N LEU A 416 6.30 0.89 13.83
CA LEU A 416 7.61 1.17 13.21
C LEU A 416 7.48 1.74 11.79
N ALA A 417 6.51 1.28 10.99
CA ALA A 417 6.21 1.87 9.68
C ALA A 417 5.83 3.36 9.76
N ASN A 418 5.19 3.75 10.87
CA ASN A 418 4.67 5.10 11.14
C ASN A 418 5.61 5.97 11.99
N GLY A 419 6.93 5.79 11.89
CA GLY A 419 7.92 6.64 12.56
C GLY A 419 7.84 6.62 14.10
N GLY A 420 7.39 5.50 14.68
CA GLY A 420 7.30 5.26 16.11
C GLY A 420 5.96 5.63 16.75
N VAL A 421 4.95 6.03 15.97
CA VAL A 421 3.61 6.41 16.45
C VAL A 421 2.61 5.28 16.17
N CYS A 422 1.91 4.78 17.18
CA CYS A 422 0.99 3.65 17.00
C CYS A 422 -0.23 4.06 16.15
N PRO A 423 -0.51 3.38 15.02
CA PRO A 423 -1.57 3.79 14.09
C PRO A 423 -2.98 3.63 14.68
N LEU A 424 -3.14 2.85 15.75
CA LEU A 424 -4.43 2.59 16.41
C LEU A 424 -4.70 3.49 17.64
N THR A 425 -3.72 4.28 18.10
CA THR A 425 -3.89 5.15 19.29
C THR A 425 -3.37 6.57 19.08
N ASN A 426 -2.57 6.81 18.04
CA ASN A 426 -1.77 8.02 17.82
C ASN A 426 -0.75 8.33 18.94
N GLU A 427 -0.46 7.37 19.83
CA GLU A 427 0.56 7.48 20.88
C GLU A 427 1.96 7.32 20.28
N ARG A 428 2.93 8.16 20.69
CA ARG A 428 4.35 7.93 20.39
C ARG A 428 4.89 6.83 21.31
N CYS A 429 5.20 5.68 20.75
CA CYS A 429 5.81 4.55 21.46
C CYS A 429 7.34 4.57 21.34
N ILE A 430 7.87 4.96 20.18
CA ILE A 430 9.31 5.03 19.90
C ILE A 430 9.67 6.42 19.38
N GLU A 431 10.83 6.93 19.77
CA GLU A 431 11.39 8.14 19.18
C GLU A 431 11.83 7.98 17.72
N SER A 432 11.73 9.08 16.98
CA SER A 432 11.89 9.09 15.51
C SER A 432 13.23 8.55 15.03
N ARG A 433 14.34 8.92 15.71
CA ARG A 433 15.69 8.43 15.39
C ARG A 433 15.84 6.92 15.69
N PRO A 434 15.58 6.41 16.91
CA PRO A 434 15.55 4.98 17.20
C PRO A 434 14.64 4.17 16.26
N CYS A 435 13.52 4.73 15.82
CA CYS A 435 12.64 4.09 14.85
C CYS A 435 13.26 3.96 13.45
N ARG A 436 14.03 4.95 12.99
CA ARG A 436 14.86 4.81 11.77
C ARG A 436 15.96 3.77 11.98
N ASP A 437 16.67 3.87 13.10
CA ASP A 437 17.88 3.10 13.37
C ASP A 437 17.55 1.59 13.52
N VAL A 438 16.41 1.22 14.12
CA VAL A 438 15.94 -0.17 14.17
C VAL A 438 15.57 -0.72 12.78
N LEU A 439 14.99 0.10 11.90
CA LEU A 439 14.64 -0.32 10.54
C LEU A 439 15.88 -0.58 9.69
N SER A 440 16.91 0.24 9.83
CA SER A 440 18.23 0.00 9.20
C SER A 440 18.86 -1.31 9.68
N LEU A 441 18.80 -1.60 10.98
CA LEU A 441 19.31 -2.85 11.57
C LEU A 441 18.47 -4.07 11.17
N MET A 442 17.15 -3.95 11.06
CA MET A 442 16.26 -5.00 10.55
C MET A 442 16.54 -5.31 9.07
N TYR A 443 16.77 -4.29 8.25
CA TYR A 443 17.13 -4.44 6.85
C TYR A 443 18.46 -5.19 6.67
N ALA A 444 19.51 -4.81 7.40
CA ALA A 444 20.85 -5.40 7.23
C ALA A 444 21.09 -6.71 8.00
N CYS A 445 20.41 -6.93 9.14
CA CYS A 445 20.75 -7.99 10.11
C CYS A 445 19.54 -8.83 10.59
N GLY A 446 18.33 -8.61 10.04
CA GLY A 446 17.10 -9.12 10.63
C GLY A 446 16.76 -10.59 10.41
N MET A 447 17.35 -11.24 9.40
CA MET A 447 16.91 -12.55 8.87
C MET A 447 17.97 -13.64 9.04
N TYR A 448 18.76 -13.54 10.13
CA TYR A 448 19.92 -14.40 10.39
C TYR A 448 20.90 -14.39 9.19
N ASP A 449 21.46 -15.52 8.81
CA ASP A 449 22.43 -15.63 7.71
C ASP A 449 21.81 -15.26 6.34
N TYR A 450 20.48 -15.28 6.22
CA TYR A 450 19.76 -14.87 5.02
C TYR A 450 19.68 -13.34 4.83
N SER A 451 20.08 -12.53 5.83
CA SER A 451 19.84 -11.07 5.83
C SER A 451 20.31 -10.36 4.57
N GLY A 452 21.53 -10.65 4.07
CA GLY A 452 22.04 -10.03 2.84
C GLY A 452 21.25 -10.43 1.58
N GLN A 453 20.79 -11.67 1.49
CA GLN A 453 19.97 -12.15 0.36
C GLN A 453 18.54 -11.61 0.44
N PHE A 454 17.95 -11.52 1.65
CA PHE A 454 16.66 -10.89 1.87
C PHE A 454 16.68 -9.40 1.54
N ALA A 455 17.73 -8.68 1.95
CA ALA A 455 17.93 -7.26 1.62
C ALA A 455 18.10 -7.00 0.12
N PHE A 456 18.62 -7.97 -0.65
CA PHE A 456 18.82 -7.87 -2.09
C PHE A 456 17.59 -8.30 -2.92
N HIS A 457 16.86 -9.33 -2.50
CA HIS A 457 15.72 -9.87 -3.26
C HIS A 457 14.36 -9.31 -2.81
N VAL A 458 14.17 -9.07 -1.51
CA VAL A 458 12.92 -8.53 -0.94
C VAL A 458 13.07 -7.05 -0.59
N GLY A 459 14.26 -6.64 -0.13
CA GLY A 459 14.60 -5.24 0.09
C GLY A 459 13.67 -4.50 1.05
N LEU A 460 13.24 -5.17 2.13
CA LEU A 460 12.39 -4.60 3.18
C LEU A 460 12.97 -4.88 4.57
N PRO A 461 12.85 -3.96 5.54
CA PRO A 461 13.14 -4.26 6.94
C PRO A 461 12.26 -5.40 7.49
N ALA A 462 12.89 -6.48 7.95
CA ALA A 462 12.21 -7.64 8.51
C ALA A 462 12.89 -8.15 9.79
N LYS A 463 12.18 -8.96 10.58
CA LYS A 463 12.79 -9.76 11.65
C LYS A 463 12.09 -11.09 11.80
N SER A 464 12.86 -12.17 11.70
CA SER A 464 12.40 -13.55 11.93
C SER A 464 12.65 -14.03 13.37
N GLY A 465 11.82 -14.98 13.83
CA GLY A 465 11.87 -15.65 15.14
C GLY A 465 11.67 -17.16 15.03
N VAL A 466 12.37 -17.92 15.87
CA VAL A 466 12.37 -19.41 15.86
C VAL A 466 11.04 -20.06 16.25
N SER A 467 10.05 -19.27 16.66
CA SER A 467 8.65 -19.66 16.79
C SER A 467 7.89 -19.79 15.45
N GLY A 468 8.56 -19.53 14.33
CA GLY A 468 7.94 -19.43 13.00
C GLY A 468 7.36 -18.04 12.70
N ALA A 469 7.60 -17.05 13.57
CA ALA A 469 7.11 -15.69 13.43
C ALA A 469 8.05 -14.85 12.57
N MET A 470 7.49 -13.96 11.74
CA MET A 470 8.23 -12.94 11.01
C MET A 470 7.44 -11.64 10.99
N ILE A 471 8.07 -10.53 11.36
CA ILE A 471 7.55 -9.20 11.06
C ILE A 471 8.25 -8.63 9.82
N LEU A 472 7.50 -7.87 9.06
CA LEU A 472 7.92 -7.14 7.87
C LEU A 472 7.39 -5.70 8.00
N VAL A 473 8.24 -4.71 7.73
CA VAL A 473 7.85 -3.29 7.77
C VAL A 473 8.02 -2.69 6.39
N ILE A 474 6.99 -2.01 5.89
CA ILE A 474 7.04 -1.19 4.69
C ILE A 474 6.93 0.27 5.14
N PRO A 475 8.06 1.01 5.25
CA PRO A 475 8.09 2.33 5.85
C PRO A 475 7.12 3.32 5.19
N ASN A 476 6.41 4.10 6.01
CA ASN A 476 5.37 5.04 5.58
C ASN A 476 4.16 4.38 4.88
N LEU A 477 3.95 3.07 5.05
CA LEU A 477 2.82 2.35 4.45
C LEU A 477 2.15 1.36 5.41
N MET A 478 2.83 0.29 5.83
CA MET A 478 2.23 -0.76 6.67
C MET A 478 3.24 -1.64 7.41
N GLY A 479 2.79 -2.26 8.50
CA GLY A 479 3.41 -3.42 9.10
C GLY A 479 2.66 -4.71 8.76
N ILE A 480 3.39 -5.81 8.60
CA ILE A 480 2.85 -7.16 8.36
C ILE A 480 3.47 -8.11 9.37
N CYS A 481 2.68 -9.03 9.91
CA CYS A 481 3.16 -10.20 10.64
C CYS A 481 2.72 -11.48 9.93
N LEU A 482 3.65 -12.41 9.80
CA LEU A 482 3.49 -13.73 9.20
C LEU A 482 3.86 -14.77 10.25
N TRP A 483 3.13 -15.89 10.32
CA TRP A 483 3.42 -16.97 11.27
C TRP A 483 3.17 -18.35 10.68
N ALA A 484 4.24 -19.13 10.51
CA ALA A 484 4.20 -20.55 10.20
C ALA A 484 5.37 -21.26 10.91
N PRO A 485 5.10 -22.22 11.83
CA PRO A 485 6.13 -22.90 12.64
C PRO A 485 7.28 -23.59 11.87
N PRO A 486 7.13 -24.10 10.63
CA PRO A 486 8.25 -24.68 9.88
C PRO A 486 9.32 -23.65 9.46
N LEU A 487 10.57 -23.93 9.80
CA LEU A 487 11.74 -23.11 9.49
C LEU A 487 12.63 -23.74 8.41
N ASP A 488 13.29 -22.89 7.63
CA ASP A 488 14.37 -23.26 6.72
C ASP A 488 15.68 -23.61 7.47
N LYS A 489 16.74 -23.90 6.71
CA LYS A 489 18.07 -24.22 7.26
C LYS A 489 18.78 -23.03 7.94
N MET A 490 18.29 -21.81 7.76
CA MET A 490 18.83 -20.56 8.34
C MET A 490 17.98 -20.05 9.52
N GLY A 491 16.89 -20.73 9.88
CA GLY A 491 15.99 -20.37 10.97
C GLY A 491 14.86 -19.41 10.60
N ASN A 492 14.58 -19.19 9.31
CA ASN A 492 13.48 -18.35 8.84
C ASN A 492 12.25 -19.19 8.46
N THR A 493 11.04 -18.69 8.71
CA THR A 493 9.82 -19.41 8.33
C THR A 493 9.66 -19.46 6.80
N THR A 494 9.51 -20.67 6.25
CA THR A 494 9.54 -20.93 4.80
C THR A 494 8.40 -20.22 4.06
N LYS A 495 7.16 -20.38 4.55
CA LYS A 495 5.98 -19.68 4.02
C LYS A 495 6.10 -18.16 4.11
N GLY A 496 6.73 -17.64 5.17
CA GLY A 496 6.95 -16.20 5.33
C GLY A 496 7.95 -15.63 4.33
N VAL A 497 9.07 -16.32 4.07
CA VAL A 497 10.04 -15.91 3.04
C VAL A 497 9.40 -15.94 1.64
N LEU A 498 8.66 -17.01 1.31
CA LEU A 498 7.96 -17.14 0.03
C LEU A 498 6.88 -16.05 -0.17
N PHE A 499 6.13 -15.73 0.88
CA PHE A 499 5.16 -14.63 0.86
C PHE A 499 5.86 -13.29 0.58
N CYS A 500 6.96 -13.00 1.27
CA CYS A 500 7.74 -11.79 1.07
C CYS A 500 8.29 -11.65 -0.36
N GLN A 501 8.72 -12.74 -0.99
CA GLN A 501 9.15 -12.73 -2.39
C GLN A 501 7.98 -12.37 -3.33
N LYS A 502 6.88 -13.15 -3.27
CA LYS A 502 5.68 -12.90 -4.10
C LYS A 502 5.06 -11.52 -3.90
N LEU A 503 5.19 -10.95 -2.69
CA LEU A 503 4.75 -9.58 -2.40
C LEU A 503 5.53 -8.54 -3.22
N ILE A 504 6.84 -8.72 -3.40
CA ILE A 504 7.71 -7.82 -4.16
C ILE A 504 7.63 -8.05 -5.67
N ASP A 505 7.33 -9.27 -6.11
CA ASP A 505 6.98 -9.55 -7.52
C ASP A 505 5.69 -8.80 -7.92
N THR A 506 4.72 -8.71 -6.99
CA THR A 506 3.40 -8.10 -7.23
C THR A 506 3.39 -6.58 -7.06
N PHE A 507 4.05 -6.04 -6.03
CA PHE A 507 3.94 -4.65 -5.62
C PHE A 507 5.27 -3.90 -5.66
N ASN A 508 5.24 -2.60 -5.96
CA ASN A 508 6.44 -1.74 -5.95
C ASN A 508 6.83 -1.30 -4.51
N PHE A 509 7.08 -2.29 -3.65
CA PHE A 509 7.40 -2.12 -2.23
C PHE A 509 8.89 -2.28 -1.90
N HIS A 510 9.71 -2.81 -2.81
CA HIS A 510 11.15 -2.94 -2.59
C HIS A 510 11.76 -1.56 -2.29
N ASN A 511 12.64 -1.43 -1.31
CA ASN A 511 13.16 -0.13 -0.87
C ASN A 511 13.91 0.66 -1.98
N TYR A 512 14.28 -0.02 -3.08
CA TYR A 512 14.88 0.60 -4.27
C TYR A 512 14.02 0.47 -5.56
N ASP A 513 12.75 0.04 -5.47
CA ASP A 513 11.83 0.11 -6.61
C ASP A 513 11.50 1.56 -6.97
N SER A 514 11.44 1.87 -8.27
CA SER A 514 11.10 3.23 -8.73
C SER A 514 9.61 3.52 -8.59
N LEU A 515 9.26 4.60 -7.89
CA LEU A 515 7.88 5.10 -7.82
C LEU A 515 7.48 5.90 -9.08
N LEU A 516 8.46 6.45 -9.80
CA LEU A 516 8.26 7.27 -11.00
C LEU A 516 8.26 6.42 -12.28
N HIS A 517 9.18 5.45 -12.34
CA HIS A 517 9.40 4.56 -13.48
C HIS A 517 9.23 3.11 -13.01
N ALA A 518 8.11 2.84 -12.32
CA ALA A 518 7.75 1.49 -11.90
C ALA A 518 7.62 0.58 -13.12
N ASP A 519 8.18 -0.62 -13.05
CA ASP A 519 7.99 -1.66 -14.05
C ASP A 519 6.50 -1.83 -14.35
N SER A 520 6.15 -1.94 -15.64
CA SER A 520 4.76 -1.81 -16.11
C SER A 520 3.78 -2.82 -15.50
N LYS A 521 4.32 -3.93 -14.96
CA LYS A 521 3.59 -5.03 -14.33
C LYS A 521 3.36 -4.86 -12.82
N LYS A 522 4.12 -4.02 -12.11
CA LYS A 522 3.99 -3.88 -10.64
C LYS A 522 2.85 -2.95 -10.22
N ILE A 523 2.13 -3.35 -9.18
CA ILE A 523 1.02 -2.61 -8.58
C ILE A 523 1.55 -1.61 -7.53
N ASP A 524 0.94 -0.43 -7.47
CA ASP A 524 1.27 0.63 -6.50
C ASP A 524 0.03 1.07 -5.72
N PRO A 525 -0.29 0.40 -4.59
CA PRO A 525 -1.57 0.56 -3.89
C PRO A 525 -1.67 1.88 -3.10
N ARG A 526 -0.64 2.74 -3.16
CA ARG A 526 -0.69 4.13 -2.67
C ARG A 526 -1.43 5.07 -3.62
N ARG A 527 -1.60 4.67 -4.88
CA ARG A 527 -2.30 5.49 -5.89
C ARG A 527 -3.81 5.44 -5.67
N LYS A 528 -4.48 6.57 -5.90
CA LYS A 528 -5.93 6.69 -5.79
C LYS A 528 -6.63 6.01 -6.97
N LEU A 529 -7.95 5.80 -6.86
CA LEU A 529 -8.77 5.35 -7.97
C LEU A 529 -8.85 6.44 -9.06
N GLY A 530 -7.88 6.37 -9.96
CA GLY A 530 -7.89 6.88 -11.33
C GLY A 530 -7.04 5.91 -12.13
N ASN A 531 -7.52 5.42 -13.29
CA ASN A 531 -6.69 4.54 -14.10
C ASN A 531 -5.42 5.31 -14.48
N LYS A 532 -4.23 4.69 -14.36
CA LYS A 532 -2.97 5.25 -14.88
C LYS A 532 -3.18 5.75 -16.32
N GLU A 533 -3.92 4.98 -17.11
CA GLU A 533 -4.34 5.30 -18.48
C GLU A 533 -5.23 6.55 -18.57
N THR A 534 -6.22 6.75 -17.69
CA THR A 534 -7.08 7.95 -17.70
C THR A 534 -6.30 9.21 -17.34
N ASP A 535 -5.40 9.14 -16.34
CA ASP A 535 -4.56 10.28 -15.98
C ASP A 535 -3.54 10.60 -17.09
N LEU A 536 -2.95 9.57 -17.71
CA LEU A 536 -2.09 9.70 -18.89
C LEU A 536 -2.85 10.27 -20.09
N VAL A 537 -4.09 9.84 -20.33
CA VAL A 537 -4.99 10.38 -21.37
C VAL A 537 -5.28 11.85 -21.10
N VAL A 538 -5.74 12.22 -19.90
CA VAL A 538 -6.05 13.62 -19.57
C VAL A 538 -4.81 14.49 -19.72
N SER A 539 -3.63 14.03 -19.26
CA SER A 539 -2.35 14.72 -19.43
C SER A 539 -1.97 14.88 -20.92
N LEU A 540 -2.03 13.80 -21.70
CA LEU A 540 -1.72 13.77 -23.13
C LEU A 540 -2.67 14.68 -23.94
N LEU A 541 -3.97 14.62 -23.66
CA LEU A 541 -5.00 15.42 -24.33
C LEU A 541 -4.87 16.91 -23.97
N PHE A 542 -4.56 17.24 -22.72
CA PHE A 542 -4.30 18.63 -22.31
C PHE A 542 -3.01 19.18 -22.92
N ALA A 543 -1.94 18.38 -23.03
CA ALA A 543 -0.72 18.74 -23.75
C ALA A 543 -0.99 18.95 -25.26
N ALA A 544 -1.76 18.05 -25.88
CA ALA A 544 -2.17 18.16 -27.28
C ALA A 544 -3.02 19.41 -27.56
N LYS A 545 -3.87 19.80 -26.61
CA LYS A 545 -4.66 21.04 -26.66
C LYS A 545 -3.80 22.30 -26.53
N ASN A 546 -2.84 22.31 -25.60
CA ASN A 546 -2.07 23.50 -25.22
C ASN A 546 -0.79 23.71 -26.05
N ALA A 547 -0.62 23.01 -27.17
CA ALA A 547 0.59 23.00 -28.00
C ALA A 547 1.89 22.49 -27.31
N ASP A 548 1.79 21.77 -26.18
CA ASP A 548 2.95 21.24 -25.46
C ASP A 548 3.50 19.96 -26.13
N LEU A 549 4.31 20.17 -27.16
CA LEU A 549 5.06 19.11 -27.85
C LEU A 549 6.05 18.39 -26.91
N GLU A 550 6.56 19.02 -25.86
CA GLU A 550 7.64 18.47 -25.05
C GLU A 550 7.11 17.46 -24.03
N THR A 551 5.94 17.71 -23.43
CA THR A 551 5.20 16.68 -22.68
C THR A 551 4.82 15.50 -23.58
N ILE A 552 4.40 15.73 -24.83
CA ILE A 552 4.05 14.64 -25.76
C ILE A 552 5.29 13.82 -26.14
N ARG A 553 6.45 14.46 -26.39
CA ARG A 553 7.74 13.77 -26.60
C ARG A 553 8.15 12.96 -25.39
N ARG A 554 8.06 13.52 -24.18
CA ARG A 554 8.36 12.81 -22.92
C ARG A 554 7.49 11.57 -22.75
N LEU A 555 6.18 11.69 -23.00
CA LEU A 555 5.25 10.56 -22.96
C LEU A 555 5.56 9.49 -24.02
N TYR A 556 5.92 9.89 -25.24
CA TYR A 556 6.35 8.97 -26.30
C TYR A 556 7.63 8.21 -25.93
N LEU A 557 8.64 8.91 -25.40
CA LEU A 557 9.90 8.31 -24.95
C LEU A 557 9.73 7.41 -23.71
N GLN A 558 8.68 7.64 -22.91
CA GLN A 558 8.25 6.76 -21.81
C GLN A 558 7.44 5.54 -22.29
N GLY A 559 7.26 5.36 -23.61
CA GLY A 559 6.50 4.23 -24.17
C GLY A 559 4.98 4.33 -24.03
N ALA A 560 4.43 5.51 -23.70
CA ALA A 560 2.99 5.68 -23.53
C ALA A 560 2.24 5.52 -24.86
N ASN A 561 1.14 4.76 -24.86
CA ASN A 561 0.33 4.54 -26.06
C ASN A 561 -0.43 5.80 -26.49
N LEU A 562 0.04 6.49 -27.53
CA LEU A 562 -0.57 7.74 -28.00
C LEU A 562 -1.88 7.55 -28.80
N ASN A 563 -2.36 6.30 -28.97
CA ASN A 563 -3.70 6.00 -29.52
C ASN A 563 -4.81 5.98 -28.46
N MET A 564 -4.50 6.16 -27.17
CA MET A 564 -5.53 6.22 -26.12
C MET A 564 -6.48 7.42 -26.32
N ALA A 565 -7.72 7.29 -25.83
CA ALA A 565 -8.81 8.24 -26.05
C ALA A 565 -9.57 8.59 -24.76
N ASP A 566 -10.27 9.73 -24.75
CA ASP A 566 -11.17 10.11 -23.66
C ASP A 566 -12.52 9.36 -23.70
N TYR A 567 -13.39 9.69 -22.74
CA TYR A 567 -14.76 9.18 -22.66
C TYR A 567 -15.63 9.54 -23.88
N ASP A 568 -15.26 10.56 -24.66
CA ASP A 568 -15.87 10.96 -25.93
C ASP A 568 -15.20 10.28 -27.15
N GLY A 569 -14.28 9.34 -26.94
CA GLY A 569 -13.58 8.60 -28.01
C GLY A 569 -12.51 9.42 -28.76
N ARG A 570 -12.15 10.61 -28.26
CA ARG A 570 -11.16 11.50 -28.92
C ARG A 570 -9.74 11.15 -28.48
N THR A 571 -8.89 10.90 -29.47
CA THR A 571 -7.44 10.75 -29.28
C THR A 571 -6.71 12.11 -29.30
N ALA A 572 -5.43 12.12 -28.92
CA ALA A 572 -4.57 13.31 -29.00
C ALA A 572 -4.55 13.96 -30.40
N LEU A 573 -4.71 13.16 -31.45
CA LEU A 573 -4.77 13.63 -32.82
C LEU A 573 -6.05 14.43 -33.13
N HIS A 574 -7.19 14.11 -32.49
CA HIS A 574 -8.44 14.87 -32.65
C HIS A 574 -8.27 16.29 -32.08
N LEU A 575 -7.77 16.41 -30.84
CA LEU A 575 -7.58 17.73 -30.21
C LEU A 575 -6.50 18.58 -30.91
N ALA A 576 -5.38 17.97 -31.30
CA ALA A 576 -4.35 18.68 -32.07
C ALA A 576 -4.86 19.12 -33.46
N ALA A 577 -5.82 18.40 -34.03
CA ALA A 577 -6.46 18.76 -35.30
C ALA A 577 -7.56 19.84 -35.13
N SER A 578 -8.33 19.83 -34.04
CA SER A 578 -9.39 20.80 -33.75
C SER A 578 -8.89 22.15 -33.24
N GLU A 579 -7.72 22.19 -32.61
CA GLU A 579 -7.05 23.44 -32.15
C GLU A 579 -6.01 23.96 -33.17
N GLY A 580 -5.74 23.20 -34.25
CA GLY A 580 -4.89 23.64 -35.37
C GLY A 580 -3.37 23.43 -35.19
N HIS A 581 -2.95 22.63 -34.21
CA HIS A 581 -1.53 22.44 -33.82
C HIS A 581 -0.75 21.54 -34.79
N ALA A 582 -0.48 22.06 -35.98
CA ALA A 582 0.17 21.36 -37.09
C ALA A 582 1.51 20.67 -36.74
N VAL A 583 2.27 21.20 -35.76
CA VAL A 583 3.52 20.59 -35.29
C VAL A 583 3.27 19.29 -34.52
N ILE A 584 2.26 19.27 -33.65
CA ILE A 584 1.84 18.07 -32.90
C ILE A 584 1.19 17.07 -33.85
N VAL A 585 0.31 17.52 -34.75
CA VAL A 585 -0.28 16.68 -35.81
C VAL A 585 0.82 16.01 -36.64
N LYS A 586 1.88 16.75 -37.02
CA LYS A 586 3.05 16.17 -37.69
C LYS A 586 3.75 15.12 -36.82
N PHE A 587 4.03 15.41 -35.55
CA PHE A 587 4.72 14.47 -34.64
C PHE A 587 3.93 13.18 -34.42
N LEU A 588 2.64 13.28 -34.06
CA LEU A 588 1.77 12.14 -33.78
C LEU A 588 1.66 11.20 -34.99
N ILE A 589 1.57 11.75 -36.20
CA ILE A 589 1.42 10.95 -37.43
C ILE A 589 2.78 10.43 -37.94
N SER A 590 3.82 11.27 -38.01
CA SER A 590 5.08 10.89 -38.67
C SER A 590 6.08 10.16 -37.77
N VAL A 591 6.04 10.40 -36.45
CA VAL A 591 6.92 9.74 -35.48
C VAL A 591 6.15 8.65 -34.74
N ALA A 592 5.05 9.02 -34.09
CA ALA A 592 4.32 8.11 -33.21
C ALA A 592 3.34 7.16 -33.93
N LYS A 593 3.11 7.36 -35.24
CA LYS A 593 2.23 6.55 -36.11
C LYS A 593 0.80 6.37 -35.55
N VAL A 594 0.25 7.41 -34.90
CA VAL A 594 -1.12 7.41 -34.36
C VAL A 594 -2.14 7.20 -35.48
N ASP A 595 -3.14 6.35 -35.26
CA ASP A 595 -4.15 6.07 -36.28
C ASP A 595 -5.01 7.32 -36.57
N CYS A 596 -5.16 7.59 -37.86
CA CYS A 596 -5.89 8.71 -38.43
C CYS A 596 -7.34 8.34 -38.80
N GLN A 597 -7.79 7.10 -38.58
CA GLN A 597 -9.14 6.61 -38.90
C GLN A 597 -10.02 6.30 -37.68
N VAL A 598 -9.47 6.36 -36.46
CA VAL A 598 -10.24 6.41 -35.22
C VAL A 598 -11.33 7.49 -35.30
N LYS A 599 -12.51 7.17 -34.80
CA LYS A 599 -13.67 8.07 -34.76
C LYS A 599 -14.04 8.42 -33.34
N ASP A 600 -14.46 9.66 -33.13
CA ASP A 600 -15.06 10.10 -31.89
C ASP A 600 -16.49 9.53 -31.69
N ARG A 601 -17.07 9.82 -30.52
CA ARG A 601 -18.45 9.52 -30.12
C ARG A 601 -19.52 10.06 -31.10
N TRP A 602 -19.19 11.06 -31.91
CA TRP A 602 -20.04 11.65 -32.94
C TRP A 602 -19.78 11.07 -34.34
N GLY A 603 -18.93 10.05 -34.47
CA GLY A 603 -18.60 9.37 -35.72
C GLY A 603 -17.62 10.12 -36.62
N ARG A 604 -17.04 11.24 -36.14
CA ARG A 604 -16.14 12.13 -36.87
C ARG A 604 -14.70 11.67 -36.70
N THR A 605 -13.86 11.89 -37.71
CA THR A 605 -12.40 11.67 -37.58
C THR A 605 -11.67 12.98 -37.30
N ALA A 606 -10.42 12.91 -36.85
CA ALA A 606 -9.54 14.08 -36.69
C ALA A 606 -9.38 14.90 -38.01
N LEU A 607 -9.54 14.27 -39.18
CA LEU A 607 -9.58 14.97 -40.47
C LEU A 607 -10.83 15.84 -40.60
N ASP A 608 -11.96 15.41 -40.05
CA ASP A 608 -13.23 16.11 -40.11
C ASP A 608 -13.29 17.25 -39.09
N ASP A 609 -12.72 17.07 -37.89
CA ASP A 609 -12.44 18.19 -36.97
C ASP A 609 -11.58 19.27 -37.65
N ALA A 610 -10.47 18.90 -38.31
CA ALA A 610 -9.63 19.86 -39.03
C ALA A 610 -10.39 20.62 -40.15
N LYS A 611 -11.38 19.99 -40.80
CA LYS A 611 -12.27 20.66 -41.77
C LYS A 611 -13.24 21.61 -41.06
N THR A 612 -13.88 21.15 -39.98
CA THR A 612 -14.89 21.90 -39.22
C THR A 612 -14.33 23.19 -38.63
N PHE A 613 -13.11 23.16 -38.10
CA PHE A 613 -12.42 24.34 -37.57
C PHE A 613 -11.50 25.04 -38.61
N HIS A 614 -11.60 24.65 -39.88
CA HIS A 614 -10.90 25.26 -41.03
C HIS A 614 -9.36 25.27 -40.95
N HIS A 615 -8.76 24.31 -40.25
CA HIS A 615 -7.33 24.16 -40.07
C HIS A 615 -6.66 23.49 -41.28
N ASN A 616 -6.62 24.21 -42.40
CA ASN A 616 -6.11 23.78 -43.72
C ASN A 616 -4.75 23.04 -43.67
N VAL A 617 -3.83 23.47 -42.79
CA VAL A 617 -2.50 22.84 -42.65
C VAL A 617 -2.61 21.45 -42.01
N CYS A 618 -3.39 21.30 -40.94
CA CYS A 618 -3.64 20.01 -40.30
C CYS A 618 -4.39 19.06 -41.25
N GLN A 619 -5.42 19.57 -41.95
CA GLN A 619 -6.15 18.82 -42.96
C GLN A 619 -5.22 18.27 -44.06
N ALA A 620 -4.33 19.11 -44.60
CA ALA A 620 -3.38 18.70 -45.62
C ALA A 620 -2.37 17.65 -45.13
N LEU A 621 -1.90 17.75 -43.87
CA LEU A 621 -1.01 16.75 -43.26
C LEU A 621 -1.71 15.40 -43.08
N ILE A 622 -2.92 15.39 -42.50
CA ILE A 622 -3.69 14.16 -42.25
C ILE A 622 -4.09 13.48 -43.57
N GLN A 623 -4.65 14.24 -44.52
CA GLN A 623 -5.07 13.72 -45.83
C GLN A 623 -3.90 13.11 -46.62
N ARG A 624 -2.70 13.70 -46.52
CA ARG A 624 -1.49 13.19 -47.20
C ARG A 624 -1.11 11.79 -46.73
N VAL A 625 -1.28 11.48 -45.44
CA VAL A 625 -0.95 10.17 -44.89
C VAL A 625 -2.06 9.15 -45.12
N ILE A 626 -3.35 9.54 -45.01
CA ILE A 626 -4.48 8.69 -45.41
C ILE A 626 -4.30 8.24 -46.89
N ASN A 627 -3.98 9.18 -47.78
CA ASN A 627 -3.74 8.91 -49.20
C ASN A 627 -2.49 8.03 -49.44
N LYS A 628 -1.46 8.13 -48.59
CA LYS A 628 -0.27 7.25 -48.65
C LYS A 628 -0.64 5.82 -48.24
N ASN A 629 -1.35 5.67 -47.12
CA ASN A 629 -1.76 4.38 -46.59
C ASN A 629 -2.70 3.64 -47.57
N HIS A 630 -3.67 4.35 -48.17
CA HIS A 630 -4.53 3.79 -49.23
C HIS A 630 -3.75 3.32 -50.47
N ARG A 631 -2.70 4.04 -50.89
CA ARG A 631 -1.83 3.61 -52.00
C ARG A 631 -0.98 2.40 -51.63
N GLN A 632 -0.59 2.27 -50.36
CA GLN A 632 0.19 1.13 -49.87
C GLN A 632 -0.69 -0.13 -49.74
N ALA A 633 -1.91 0.00 -49.22
CA ALA A 633 -2.90 -1.08 -49.17
C ALA A 633 -3.21 -1.65 -50.56
N LYS A 634 -3.59 -0.79 -51.52
CA LYS A 634 -3.86 -1.22 -52.91
C LYS A 634 -2.67 -1.87 -53.61
N ARG A 635 -1.45 -1.50 -53.25
CA ARG A 635 -0.25 -2.16 -53.76
C ARG A 635 -0.08 -3.57 -53.18
N MET A 636 -0.40 -3.75 -51.90
CA MET A 636 -0.36 -5.05 -51.22
C MET A 636 -1.43 -6.01 -51.77
N GLU A 637 -2.66 -5.51 -51.96
CA GLU A 637 -3.76 -6.24 -52.60
C GLU A 637 -3.33 -6.78 -53.98
N SER A 638 -2.78 -5.91 -54.83
CA SER A 638 -2.27 -6.27 -56.18
C SER A 638 -1.04 -7.20 -56.21
N ILE A 639 -0.48 -7.54 -55.04
CA ILE A 639 0.59 -8.53 -54.87
C ILE A 639 0.00 -9.86 -54.41
N ASN A 640 -0.94 -9.86 -53.46
CA ASN A 640 -1.67 -11.07 -53.05
C ASN A 640 -2.50 -11.67 -54.20
N GLU A 641 -3.17 -10.84 -55.00
CA GLU A 641 -3.89 -11.31 -56.20
C GLU A 641 -2.97 -12.05 -57.19
N LYS A 642 -1.68 -11.68 -57.24
CA LYS A 642 -0.67 -12.33 -58.10
C LYS A 642 0.01 -13.54 -57.48
N ALA A 643 -0.20 -13.80 -56.19
CA ALA A 643 0.25 -15.01 -55.52
C ALA A 643 -0.77 -16.16 -55.61
N GLY A 644 -2.03 -15.86 -55.98
CA GLY A 644 -3.11 -16.85 -56.09
C GLY A 644 -3.20 -17.59 -57.43
N GLU A 645 -2.45 -17.18 -58.46
CA GLU A 645 -2.54 -17.76 -59.81
C GLU A 645 -1.29 -18.56 -60.20
N HIS A 646 -1.23 -19.81 -59.75
CA HIS A 646 -0.49 -20.88 -60.45
C HIS A 646 -1.31 -22.18 -60.44
N PRO A 647 -1.41 -22.91 -61.56
CA PRO A 647 -2.40 -23.97 -61.73
C PRO A 647 -1.95 -25.33 -61.18
N ASP A 648 -2.95 -26.10 -60.75
CA ASP A 648 -2.86 -27.50 -60.37
C ASP A 648 -2.38 -28.41 -61.53
N ASN A 649 -1.57 -29.42 -61.19
CA ASN A 649 -1.17 -30.57 -62.01
C ASN A 649 -0.54 -31.60 -61.05
N GLY A 650 -1.23 -32.73 -60.84
CA GLY A 650 -0.88 -33.72 -59.81
C GLY A 650 -0.04 -34.92 -60.27
N ASP A 651 0.04 -35.91 -59.38
CA ASP A 651 0.60 -37.26 -59.53
C ASP A 651 2.14 -37.38 -59.74
N THR A 652 2.87 -38.34 -59.16
CA THR A 652 2.50 -39.44 -58.23
C THR A 652 3.75 -39.97 -57.46
N LEU A 653 3.53 -40.68 -56.32
CA LEU A 653 4.47 -41.57 -55.60
C LEU A 653 5.70 -40.92 -54.89
N GLY A 654 6.18 -41.38 -53.73
CA GLY A 654 5.62 -42.36 -52.78
C GLY A 654 6.58 -42.80 -51.64
N VAL A 655 6.08 -42.76 -50.39
CA VAL A 655 6.37 -43.68 -49.25
C VAL A 655 7.84 -43.97 -48.84
N ASN A 656 8.34 -43.35 -47.74
CA ASN A 656 8.66 -44.06 -46.48
C ASN A 656 9.20 -43.18 -45.31
N HIS A 657 9.19 -43.77 -44.10
CA HIS A 657 9.72 -43.39 -42.77
C HIS A 657 11.08 -42.60 -42.75
N SER A 658 11.45 -41.87 -41.68
CA SER A 658 11.26 -42.14 -40.23
C SER A 658 11.38 -40.92 -39.29
N ASP A 659 10.64 -40.98 -38.17
CA ASP A 659 10.97 -40.62 -36.77
C ASP A 659 11.87 -39.39 -36.45
N GLY A 660 11.36 -38.45 -35.63
CA GLY A 660 12.12 -37.36 -35.00
C GLY A 660 11.22 -36.41 -34.17
N GLU A 661 11.51 -36.24 -32.89
CA GLU A 661 10.64 -35.58 -31.90
C GLU A 661 10.49 -34.05 -32.10
N SER A 662 9.31 -33.50 -31.78
CA SER A 662 8.99 -32.08 -31.91
C SER A 662 9.20 -31.30 -30.60
N ASN A 663 10.21 -30.43 -30.56
CA ASN A 663 10.23 -29.29 -29.64
C ASN A 663 9.64 -28.06 -30.35
N ALA A 664 8.76 -27.33 -29.68
CA ALA A 664 8.17 -26.10 -30.18
C ALA A 664 8.71 -24.90 -29.38
N GLU A 665 9.68 -24.19 -29.96
CA GLU A 665 10.08 -22.85 -29.53
C GLU A 665 9.69 -21.83 -30.61
N SER A 666 9.45 -20.59 -30.19
CA SER A 666 8.75 -19.57 -30.98
C SER A 666 9.64 -18.87 -32.03
N GLU A 667 9.10 -18.66 -33.22
CA GLU A 667 9.69 -17.78 -34.24
C GLU A 667 9.66 -16.32 -33.77
N GLU A 668 10.83 -15.68 -33.67
CA GLU A 668 10.94 -14.22 -33.51
C GLU A 668 10.92 -13.54 -34.90
N ASP A 669 9.89 -12.74 -35.16
CA ASP A 669 9.65 -12.16 -36.48
C ASP A 669 10.57 -10.96 -36.77
N ASN A 670 11.39 -11.08 -37.83
CA ASN A 670 12.59 -10.27 -38.04
C ASN A 670 12.30 -8.92 -38.71
N CYS A 671 12.07 -7.88 -37.89
CA CYS A 671 11.73 -6.54 -38.39
C CYS A 671 12.96 -5.72 -38.85
N GLY A 672 13.45 -5.99 -40.07
CA GLY A 672 14.61 -5.32 -40.65
C GLY A 672 14.44 -3.79 -40.84
N ILE A 673 15.25 -3.00 -40.14
CA ILE A 673 15.28 -1.54 -40.24
C ILE A 673 16.17 -1.10 -41.43
N MET A 674 15.56 -0.55 -42.49
CA MET A 674 16.33 0.12 -43.55
C MET A 674 16.85 1.49 -43.09
N MET A 675 18.12 1.52 -42.68
CA MET A 675 18.88 2.76 -42.50
C MET A 675 19.30 3.33 -43.86
N MET A 676 19.02 4.61 -44.09
CA MET A 676 19.41 5.35 -45.30
C MET A 676 20.38 6.46 -44.93
N GLY A 677 21.65 6.33 -45.31
CA GLY A 677 22.66 7.41 -45.21
C GLY A 677 23.92 7.05 -44.43
N THR A 678 24.75 6.18 -44.98
CA THR A 678 26.18 6.06 -44.67
C THR A 678 26.99 6.16 -45.96
N THR A 679 28.25 6.57 -45.87
CA THR A 679 29.17 6.64 -47.00
C THR A 679 29.90 5.29 -47.20
N PRO A 680 30.49 5.04 -48.38
CA PRO A 680 31.26 3.81 -48.62
C PRO A 680 32.50 3.64 -47.71
N GLN A 681 32.98 4.71 -47.07
CA GLN A 681 34.10 4.64 -46.13
C GLN A 681 33.65 4.10 -44.77
N ASP A 682 32.53 4.60 -44.25
CA ASP A 682 31.94 4.17 -42.98
C ASP A 682 31.66 2.65 -42.97
N GLU A 683 31.15 2.13 -44.10
CA GLU A 683 30.85 0.70 -44.25
C GLU A 683 32.12 -0.17 -44.30
N GLN A 684 33.22 0.37 -44.83
CA GLN A 684 34.51 -0.34 -44.89
C GLN A 684 35.22 -0.36 -43.52
N GLU A 685 35.04 0.69 -42.71
CA GLU A 685 35.61 0.79 -41.37
C GLU A 685 34.83 -0.05 -40.35
N ALA A 686 33.49 -0.08 -40.43
CA ALA A 686 32.64 -0.97 -39.64
C ALA A 686 32.98 -2.46 -39.87
N ARG A 687 33.19 -2.87 -41.13
CA ARG A 687 33.64 -4.23 -41.48
C ARG A 687 35.02 -4.58 -40.91
N LYS A 688 35.89 -3.58 -40.72
CA LYS A 688 37.21 -3.73 -40.11
C LYS A 688 37.10 -3.94 -38.59
N MET A 689 36.32 -3.11 -37.89
CA MET A 689 36.06 -3.27 -36.45
C MET A 689 35.45 -4.64 -36.10
N LEU A 690 34.53 -5.14 -36.93
CA LEU A 690 33.88 -6.44 -36.72
C LEU A 690 34.87 -7.63 -36.73
N SER A 691 36.03 -7.50 -37.38
CA SER A 691 37.07 -8.53 -37.42
C SER A 691 38.08 -8.53 -36.25
N MET A 692 38.06 -7.50 -35.39
CA MET A 692 39.04 -7.32 -34.32
C MET A 692 38.65 -8.05 -33.02
N SER A 693 39.62 -8.45 -32.20
CA SER A 693 39.35 -9.18 -30.95
C SER A 693 38.72 -8.27 -29.89
N SER A 694 38.10 -8.86 -28.87
CA SER A 694 37.43 -8.12 -27.80
C SER A 694 38.36 -7.22 -26.98
N LEU A 695 39.67 -7.52 -26.94
CA LEU A 695 40.67 -6.72 -26.22
C LEU A 695 41.09 -5.48 -27.02
N ASP A 696 41.27 -5.63 -28.34
CA ASP A 696 41.70 -4.52 -29.22
C ASP A 696 40.65 -3.38 -29.25
N ARG A 697 39.37 -3.75 -29.18
CA ARG A 697 38.24 -2.80 -29.16
C ARG A 697 38.21 -1.94 -27.90
N ILE A 698 38.74 -2.42 -26.78
CA ILE A 698 38.78 -1.68 -25.51
C ILE A 698 39.87 -0.59 -25.56
N SER A 699 41.01 -0.85 -26.22
CA SER A 699 42.11 0.11 -26.32
C SER A 699 41.72 1.36 -27.13
N LEU A 700 41.02 1.19 -28.26
CA LEU A 700 40.55 2.30 -29.10
C LEU A 700 39.53 3.22 -28.40
N CYS A 701 38.68 2.66 -27.54
CA CYS A 701 37.74 3.46 -26.75
C CYS A 701 38.42 4.35 -25.70
N ALA A 702 39.63 4.02 -25.25
CA ALA A 702 40.39 4.84 -24.32
C ALA A 702 41.10 6.02 -25.01
N GLU A 703 41.61 5.82 -26.24
CA GLU A 703 42.26 6.89 -27.01
C GLU A 703 41.27 8.00 -27.42
N HIS A 704 40.02 7.65 -27.74
CA HIS A 704 38.98 8.63 -28.10
C HIS A 704 38.38 9.41 -26.92
N SER A 705 38.67 9.05 -25.66
CA SER A 705 38.25 9.86 -24.50
C SER A 705 39.11 11.11 -24.27
N ASP A 706 40.40 11.09 -24.64
CA ASP A 706 41.30 12.23 -24.40
C ASP A 706 41.08 13.38 -25.39
N ASP A 707 40.83 13.08 -26.67
CA ASP A 707 40.48 14.10 -27.68
C ASP A 707 39.18 14.87 -27.33
N ALA A 708 38.23 14.21 -26.66
CA ALA A 708 36.97 14.81 -26.23
C ALA A 708 37.15 15.90 -25.15
N LEU A 709 38.21 15.81 -24.33
CA LEU A 709 38.52 16.85 -23.32
C LEU A 709 39.10 18.13 -23.95
N HIS A 710 39.68 18.04 -25.14
CA HIS A 710 40.42 19.16 -25.75
C HIS A 710 39.53 20.20 -26.46
N LEU A 711 38.24 19.89 -26.67
CA LEU A 711 37.27 20.72 -27.40
C LEU A 711 36.37 21.62 -26.53
N LEU A 712 36.51 21.60 -25.20
CA LEU A 712 35.66 22.35 -24.27
C LEU A 712 36.33 23.53 -23.55
N ASN A 713 37.60 23.82 -23.85
CA ASN A 713 38.32 24.98 -23.29
C ASN A 713 38.51 26.08 -24.36
N GLY A 714 37.55 27.01 -24.42
CA GLY A 714 37.62 28.21 -25.27
C GLY A 714 36.80 29.36 -24.67
N ASP A 715 37.51 30.41 -24.24
CA ASP A 715 37.03 31.75 -23.89
C ASP A 715 35.86 31.89 -22.89
N GLY A 716 36.19 32.03 -21.60
CA GLY A 716 35.26 32.37 -20.52
C GLY A 716 35.96 32.69 -19.19
N ASP A 717 36.40 33.94 -19.02
CA ASP A 717 37.34 34.34 -17.95
C ASP A 717 36.69 34.58 -16.56
N ASN A 718 37.50 34.47 -15.49
CA ASN A 718 37.25 34.82 -14.08
C ASN A 718 36.27 33.97 -13.24
N GLY A 719 36.70 32.74 -12.90
CA GLY A 719 37.23 32.49 -11.56
C GLY A 719 36.30 32.24 -10.35
N SER A 720 36.21 30.98 -9.91
CA SER A 720 36.49 30.59 -8.51
C SER A 720 36.67 29.07 -8.39
N THR A 721 37.52 28.63 -7.45
CA THR A 721 38.02 27.24 -7.37
C THR A 721 37.14 26.29 -6.57
N VAL A 722 36.91 25.09 -7.09
CA VAL A 722 36.50 23.90 -6.31
C VAL A 722 37.40 22.74 -6.69
N HIS A 723 38.16 22.18 -5.75
CA HIS A 723 38.91 20.94 -5.95
C HIS A 723 37.99 19.73 -5.73
N ILE A 724 37.98 18.79 -6.69
CA ILE A 724 37.48 17.43 -6.48
C ILE A 724 38.57 16.46 -6.93
N THR A 725 39.28 15.88 -5.98
CA THR A 725 40.24 14.79 -6.22
C THR A 725 39.54 13.45 -6.14
N GLN A 726 39.38 12.75 -7.26
CA GLN A 726 39.03 11.33 -7.28
C GLN A 726 40.28 10.47 -7.44
N THR A 727 40.64 9.74 -6.39
CA THR A 727 41.67 8.70 -6.41
C THR A 727 41.07 7.38 -6.90
N VAL A 728 41.63 6.82 -7.98
CA VAL A 728 41.25 5.48 -8.49
C VAL A 728 41.92 4.40 -7.64
N PRO A 729 41.18 3.43 -7.07
CA PRO A 729 41.78 2.25 -6.44
C PRO A 729 42.13 1.20 -7.50
N THR A 730 43.41 0.84 -7.60
CA THR A 730 43.86 -0.31 -8.41
C THR A 730 43.48 -1.63 -7.74
N PHE A 731 42.89 -2.55 -8.51
CA PHE A 731 42.69 -3.94 -8.09
C PHE A 731 44.02 -4.70 -8.01
N GLN A 732 44.15 -5.54 -6.98
CA GLN A 732 45.07 -6.67 -6.89
C GLN A 732 44.41 -7.80 -6.07
#